data_AF-A0A6N9CAS5-F1
#
_entry.id   AF-A0A6N9CAS5-F1
#
_cell.length_a   1.000
_cell.length_b   1.000
_cell.length_c   1.000
_cell.angle_alpha   90.00
_cell.angle_beta   90.00
_cell.angle_gamma   90.00
#
_symmetry.space_group_name_H-M   'P 1'
#
loop_
_entity.id
_entity.type
_entity.pdbx_description
1 polymer ?
#
loop_
_entity_poly.entity_id
_entity_poly.type
_entity_poly.pdbx_seq_one_letter_code
_entity_poly.pdbx_strand_id
1 'polypeptide(L)'
;MTGKVSIYFPAEKETSNLRFHLHAPFASTVARDSVRECEANDALRDHLADLVSESMTAIRDQGLLTVGFLATLPNDKDNLSEFYRPVMNRLVKAFREEKLTPMKQGGHASADGIFRGLVRLSDLIADDDLATILGEGTPPMWIANPPQLNHREDNFLSMLNITEWTTNHLVNELSTHSESIVEWLARKPHEWHQGLYSLLYPLMDDFPTKWKLLTLRIVPCSDGIYRVGSECYFPSDDVEDDEDFPRVAKAVFSSGTSTTQQEKAREFLAKIGVREVGEAEQVEAILQQRYSQGSIKPRQHDMERFIELVDKEPGKASLFHKYFIFQLENGNWGKPGIVFLDAPYVDTGLRVYYEAFGEGSGRKWALSPNYHESGIELEKLRKFAKLVGVQTCLEVVETNTHENPDWRYLMGAPGRYRHESSRDTDYVIPKLEQLLQTPNEEISKLVWTTMCASQEKYLTATYRKSWSGGTRCRPSQLVHHLRNAEWIPQQRKGQQGYAFRKPVDAVAEMLPDGYPFYPGSKWLEKIEFGKTESDRKDLERRKQEKQTQDYQRKDTAAEELGFSSVEEAHEAKEMVALKHKDPAGFKRWQDSNREKASFPTRPVRNSERRKERLSQQYANAPEKRYETRERIVRTTRGEIDPETWLRNRYTKDGAQMICQICEKVMPFKKRNSEYYFEAVEVLSKDYFPKEHEAQFLALCPLCAAMYKEFIKREEIAMDSLHATLKDADDLKIPLELGELITSLWFVETHRQDIKTILNRIEDHLDSKFNSP
;
A
#
# COMPACT_ATOMS: atom_id res chain seq x y z
N MET A 1 68.00 -108.54 -47.71
CA MET A 1 68.21 -107.27 -46.98
C MET A 1 68.11 -107.57 -45.50
N THR A 2 69.17 -107.30 -44.75
CA THR A 2 69.23 -107.44 -43.30
C THR A 2 68.47 -106.30 -42.62
N GLY A 3 67.65 -106.63 -41.62
CA GLY A 3 66.90 -105.65 -40.84
C GLY A 3 67.84 -104.70 -40.08
N LYS A 4 67.46 -103.41 -40.03
CA LYS A 4 68.17 -102.39 -39.25
C LYS A 4 67.45 -102.17 -37.92
N VAL A 5 68.23 -101.95 -36.87
CA VAL A 5 67.75 -101.53 -35.55
C VAL A 5 68.04 -100.04 -35.39
N SER A 6 67.03 -99.27 -34.97
CA SER A 6 67.12 -97.83 -34.73
C SER A 6 66.86 -97.51 -33.27
N ILE A 7 67.53 -96.51 -32.71
CA ILE A 7 67.42 -96.06 -31.32
C ILE A 7 67.13 -94.56 -31.34
N TYR A 8 66.17 -94.09 -30.53
CA TYR A 8 65.68 -92.70 -30.49
C TYR A 8 66.21 -91.97 -29.24
N PHE A 9 66.61 -90.70 -29.40
CA PHE A 9 67.13 -89.84 -28.31
C PHE A 9 66.66 -88.37 -28.50
N PRO A 10 66.44 -87.58 -27.43
CA PRO A 10 66.22 -86.13 -27.51
C PRO A 10 67.43 -85.39 -28.06
N ALA A 11 67.21 -84.34 -28.85
CA ALA A 11 68.27 -83.44 -29.32
C ALA A 11 68.54 -82.34 -28.27
N GLU A 12 69.56 -82.53 -27.43
CA GLU A 12 69.81 -81.70 -26.24
C GLU A 12 70.08 -80.21 -26.53
N LYS A 13 70.61 -79.86 -27.72
CA LYS A 13 70.88 -78.47 -28.12
C LYS A 13 69.80 -77.87 -29.04
N GLU A 14 68.79 -78.64 -29.39
CA GLU A 14 67.66 -78.17 -30.20
C GLU A 14 66.60 -77.54 -29.29
N THR A 15 66.11 -76.35 -29.62
CA THR A 15 65.01 -75.72 -28.88
C THR A 15 63.92 -75.28 -29.85
N SER A 16 62.76 -75.93 -29.78
CA SER A 16 61.63 -75.58 -30.65
C SER A 16 60.83 -74.36 -30.18
N ASN A 17 60.93 -73.99 -28.90
CA ASN A 17 60.06 -73.02 -28.22
C ASN A 17 58.55 -73.35 -28.27
N LEU A 18 58.17 -74.53 -28.79
CA LEU A 18 56.81 -75.04 -28.72
C LEU A 18 56.49 -75.49 -27.30
N ARG A 19 55.22 -75.42 -26.91
CA ARG A 19 54.73 -75.89 -25.59
C ARG A 19 54.35 -77.37 -25.57
N PHE A 20 54.67 -78.09 -26.64
CA PHE A 20 54.54 -79.52 -26.77
C PHE A 20 55.76 -80.09 -27.47
N HIS A 21 56.00 -81.38 -27.26
CA HIS A 21 57.15 -82.07 -27.84
C HIS A 21 56.83 -82.60 -29.23
N LEU A 22 57.75 -82.38 -30.17
CA LEU A 22 57.73 -83.00 -31.49
C LEU A 22 58.60 -84.24 -31.48
N HIS A 23 58.08 -85.36 -31.99
CA HIS A 23 58.82 -86.60 -32.11
C HIS A 23 58.70 -87.14 -33.54
N ALA A 24 59.82 -87.16 -34.26
CA ALA A 24 59.93 -87.66 -35.63
C ALA A 24 61.36 -88.14 -35.91
N PRO A 25 61.58 -88.98 -36.93
CA PRO A 25 62.91 -89.46 -37.32
C PRO A 25 63.70 -88.36 -38.07
N PHE A 26 63.90 -87.20 -37.44
CA PHE A 26 64.68 -86.11 -38.00
C PHE A 26 66.14 -86.54 -38.22
N ALA A 27 66.71 -86.13 -39.35
CA ALA A 27 68.15 -86.24 -39.58
C ALA A 27 68.88 -85.28 -38.64
N SER A 28 69.76 -85.81 -37.80
CA SER A 28 70.52 -85.02 -36.82
C SER A 28 71.83 -84.47 -37.41
N THR A 29 72.45 -83.54 -36.69
CA THR A 29 73.88 -83.21 -36.83
C THR A 29 74.77 -84.44 -36.58
N VAL A 30 76.06 -84.36 -36.93
CA VAL A 30 77.04 -85.45 -36.69
C VAL A 30 77.16 -85.76 -35.20
N ALA A 31 77.09 -84.74 -34.34
CA ALA A 31 77.11 -84.87 -32.88
C ALA A 31 75.78 -85.38 -32.28
N ARG A 32 74.72 -85.51 -33.11
CA ARG A 32 73.37 -85.95 -32.72
C ARG A 32 72.68 -85.07 -31.67
N ASP A 33 73.13 -83.83 -31.54
CA ASP A 33 72.68 -82.88 -30.52
C ASP A 33 71.64 -81.87 -31.03
N SER A 34 71.42 -81.76 -32.35
CA SER A 34 70.45 -80.83 -32.98
C SER A 34 69.94 -81.37 -34.33
N VAL A 35 68.88 -80.76 -34.87
CA VAL A 35 68.28 -81.09 -36.17
C VAL A 35 69.06 -80.41 -37.30
N ARG A 36 69.48 -81.16 -38.32
CA ARG A 36 70.20 -80.58 -39.46
C ARG A 36 69.24 -79.90 -40.43
N GLU A 37 69.63 -78.78 -41.02
CA GLU A 37 68.92 -78.14 -42.14
C GLU A 37 69.02 -79.00 -43.41
N CYS A 38 67.90 -79.60 -43.83
CA CYS A 38 67.79 -80.33 -45.09
C CYS A 38 66.32 -80.57 -45.47
N GLU A 39 66.04 -80.68 -46.77
CA GLU A 39 64.69 -80.84 -47.33
C GLU A 39 63.90 -82.02 -46.72
N ALA A 40 64.58 -83.11 -46.35
CA ALA A 40 63.91 -84.25 -45.71
C ALA A 40 63.33 -83.90 -44.34
N ASN A 41 64.00 -83.05 -43.56
CA ASN A 41 63.51 -82.57 -42.28
C ASN A 41 62.42 -81.52 -42.45
N ASP A 42 62.50 -80.68 -43.48
CA ASP A 42 61.43 -79.75 -43.85
C ASP A 42 60.13 -80.51 -44.16
N ALA A 43 60.21 -81.57 -44.97
CA ALA A 43 59.06 -82.43 -45.28
C ALA A 43 58.49 -83.13 -44.02
N LEU A 44 59.35 -83.61 -43.11
CA LEU A 44 58.90 -84.19 -41.84
C LEU A 44 58.20 -83.15 -40.96
N ARG A 45 58.75 -81.93 -40.87
CA ARG A 45 58.11 -80.82 -40.14
C ARG A 45 56.76 -80.47 -40.75
N ASP A 46 56.64 -80.40 -42.06
CA ASP A 46 55.35 -80.09 -42.72
C ASP A 46 54.30 -81.16 -42.41
N HIS A 47 54.66 -82.45 -42.47
CA HIS A 47 53.75 -83.52 -42.05
C HIS A 47 53.38 -83.44 -40.56
N LEU A 48 54.30 -83.00 -39.69
CA LEU A 48 53.96 -82.74 -38.28
C LEU A 48 53.02 -81.54 -38.13
N ALA A 49 53.21 -80.50 -38.93
CA ALA A 49 52.32 -79.34 -38.94
C ALA A 49 50.90 -79.74 -39.37
N ASP A 50 50.78 -80.57 -40.40
CA ASP A 50 49.50 -81.16 -40.83
C ASP A 50 48.88 -82.01 -39.72
N LEU A 51 49.65 -82.91 -39.11
CA LEU A 51 49.17 -83.78 -38.04
C LEU A 51 48.67 -82.98 -36.82
N VAL A 52 49.42 -81.95 -36.41
CA VAL A 52 49.04 -81.08 -35.28
C VAL A 52 47.74 -80.36 -35.61
N SER A 53 47.59 -79.87 -36.84
CA SER A 53 46.38 -79.21 -37.32
C SER A 53 45.17 -80.14 -37.33
N GLU A 54 45.30 -81.33 -37.93
CA GLU A 54 44.24 -82.35 -37.98
C GLU A 54 43.82 -82.82 -36.58
N SER A 55 44.78 -82.90 -35.65
CA SER A 55 44.52 -83.28 -34.26
C SER A 55 43.63 -82.27 -33.53
N MET A 56 43.59 -81.00 -33.94
CA MET A 56 42.75 -79.99 -33.28
C MET A 56 41.26 -80.35 -33.34
N THR A 57 40.82 -80.96 -34.44
CA THR A 57 39.44 -81.46 -34.60
C THR A 57 39.13 -82.56 -33.61
N ALA A 58 40.04 -83.52 -33.41
CA ALA A 58 39.86 -84.58 -32.40
C ALA A 58 39.88 -84.03 -30.96
N ILE A 59 40.74 -83.06 -30.67
CA ILE A 59 40.81 -82.39 -29.35
C ILE A 59 39.52 -81.61 -29.07
N ARG A 60 38.98 -80.93 -30.09
CA ARG A 60 37.67 -80.27 -30.02
C ARG A 60 36.55 -81.25 -29.71
N ASP A 61 36.47 -82.35 -30.45
CA ASP A 61 35.38 -83.32 -30.33
C ASP A 61 35.40 -84.07 -28.99
N GLN A 62 36.55 -84.09 -28.30
CA GLN A 62 36.71 -84.56 -26.93
C GLN A 62 36.37 -83.50 -25.86
N GLY A 63 36.00 -82.28 -26.26
CA GLY A 63 35.69 -81.16 -25.35
C GLY A 63 36.92 -80.53 -24.69
N LEU A 64 38.14 -80.84 -25.18
CA LEU A 64 39.40 -80.37 -24.58
C LEU A 64 39.84 -79.00 -25.13
N LEU A 65 39.36 -78.62 -26.32
CA LEU A 65 39.70 -77.35 -26.97
C LEU A 65 38.99 -76.16 -26.30
N THR A 66 39.46 -75.77 -25.12
CA THR A 66 38.92 -74.62 -24.36
C THR A 66 39.74 -73.35 -24.61
N VAL A 67 39.28 -72.20 -24.11
CA VAL A 67 40.09 -70.96 -24.15
C VAL A 67 41.47 -71.17 -23.49
N GLY A 68 41.50 -71.88 -22.35
CA GLY A 68 42.76 -72.21 -21.67
C GLY A 68 43.67 -73.14 -22.47
N PHE A 69 43.11 -74.00 -23.34
CA PHE A 69 43.91 -74.84 -24.25
C PHE A 69 44.70 -74.00 -25.25
N LEU A 70 44.18 -72.84 -25.66
CA LEU A 70 44.90 -71.95 -26.59
C LEU A 70 46.27 -71.51 -26.04
N ALA A 71 46.47 -71.52 -24.72
CA ALA A 71 47.76 -71.24 -24.10
C ALA A 71 48.86 -72.24 -24.49
N THR A 72 48.50 -73.48 -24.86
CA THR A 72 49.45 -74.51 -25.28
C THR A 72 49.85 -74.38 -26.75
N LEU A 73 49.17 -73.53 -27.52
CA LEU A 73 49.45 -73.34 -28.93
C LEU A 73 50.60 -72.33 -29.13
N PRO A 74 51.39 -72.48 -30.21
CA PRO A 74 52.41 -71.52 -30.57
C PRO A 74 51.78 -70.17 -30.95
N ASN A 75 52.41 -69.07 -30.50
CA ASN A 75 52.05 -67.72 -30.90
C ASN A 75 53.25 -66.89 -31.36
N ASP A 76 52.98 -65.73 -31.92
CA ASP A 76 53.96 -64.80 -32.48
C ASP A 76 55.00 -64.30 -31.46
N LYS A 77 54.71 -64.37 -30.15
CA LYS A 77 55.63 -64.01 -29.06
C LYS A 77 56.52 -65.17 -28.58
N ASP A 78 56.39 -66.38 -29.12
CA ASP A 78 57.18 -67.55 -28.70
C ASP A 78 58.60 -67.60 -29.26
N ASN A 79 59.03 -66.62 -30.07
CA ASN A 79 60.36 -66.59 -30.69
C ASN A 79 60.72 -67.91 -31.40
N LEU A 80 59.79 -68.45 -32.20
CA LEU A 80 60.01 -69.66 -32.98
C LEU A 80 61.07 -69.42 -34.06
N SER A 81 62.01 -70.35 -34.20
CA SER A 81 62.95 -70.36 -35.33
C SER A 81 62.19 -70.57 -36.65
N GLU A 82 62.82 -70.20 -37.77
CA GLU A 82 62.20 -70.33 -39.11
C GLU A 82 61.76 -71.77 -39.40
N PHE A 83 62.48 -72.76 -38.87
CA PHE A 83 62.14 -74.16 -39.00
C PHE A 83 60.79 -74.51 -38.34
N TYR A 84 60.41 -73.95 -37.19
CA TYR A 84 59.15 -74.32 -36.50
C TYR A 84 57.95 -73.42 -36.83
N ARG A 85 58.18 -72.25 -37.47
CA ARG A 85 57.10 -71.33 -37.90
C ARG A 85 56.00 -71.98 -38.74
N PRO A 86 56.28 -72.93 -39.67
CA PRO A 86 55.23 -73.60 -40.44
C PRO A 86 54.16 -74.29 -39.58
N VAL A 87 54.51 -74.83 -38.40
CA VAL A 87 53.55 -75.44 -37.46
C VAL A 87 52.53 -74.40 -36.97
N MET A 88 53.02 -73.23 -36.57
CA MET A 88 52.17 -72.11 -36.15
C MET A 88 51.29 -71.63 -37.31
N ASN A 89 51.86 -71.44 -38.49
CA ASN A 89 51.12 -70.97 -39.67
C ASN A 89 50.00 -71.95 -40.07
N ARG A 90 50.25 -73.26 -39.96
CA ARG A 90 49.25 -74.28 -40.26
C ARG A 90 48.09 -74.27 -39.26
N LEU A 91 48.39 -74.14 -37.97
CA LEU A 91 47.38 -73.97 -36.92
C LEU A 91 46.54 -72.70 -37.12
N VAL A 92 47.18 -71.56 -37.39
CA VAL A 92 46.46 -70.30 -37.65
C VAL A 92 45.52 -70.45 -38.86
N LYS A 93 45.99 -71.11 -39.92
CA LYS A 93 45.15 -71.39 -41.09
C LYS A 93 43.95 -72.28 -40.73
N ALA A 94 44.16 -73.36 -39.98
CA ALA A 94 43.06 -74.25 -39.59
C ALA A 94 42.04 -73.55 -38.69
N PHE A 95 42.45 -72.73 -37.73
CA PHE A 95 41.49 -71.97 -36.90
C PHE A 95 40.69 -70.93 -37.70
N ARG A 96 41.26 -70.41 -38.79
CA ARG A 96 40.55 -69.53 -39.71
C ARG A 96 39.55 -70.28 -40.57
N GLU A 97 39.88 -71.46 -41.07
CA GLU A 97 39.05 -72.18 -42.05
C GLU A 97 38.06 -73.17 -41.41
N GLU A 98 38.38 -73.70 -40.23
CA GLU A 98 37.64 -74.77 -39.56
C GLU A 98 37.01 -74.33 -38.24
N LYS A 99 35.99 -75.07 -37.78
CA LYS A 99 35.28 -74.80 -36.52
C LYS A 99 36.11 -75.18 -35.30
N LEU A 100 37.13 -74.38 -34.98
CA LEU A 100 38.10 -74.65 -33.90
C LEU A 100 38.19 -73.52 -32.87
N THR A 101 37.64 -72.34 -33.14
CA THR A 101 37.70 -71.19 -32.21
C THR A 101 36.63 -71.32 -31.13
N PRO A 102 36.98 -71.33 -29.83
CA PRO A 102 35.99 -71.44 -28.74
C PRO A 102 35.03 -70.25 -28.66
N MET A 103 33.73 -70.52 -28.52
CA MET A 103 32.66 -69.50 -28.53
C MET A 103 32.10 -69.23 -27.13
N LYS A 104 31.58 -68.02 -26.91
CA LYS A 104 31.08 -67.56 -25.60
C LYS A 104 29.92 -68.40 -25.07
N GLN A 105 28.96 -68.75 -25.94
CA GLN A 105 27.82 -69.61 -25.59
C GLN A 105 28.16 -71.11 -25.57
N GLY A 106 29.42 -71.46 -25.77
CA GLY A 106 29.88 -72.85 -25.96
C GLY A 106 29.93 -73.26 -27.42
N GLY A 107 30.61 -74.38 -27.68
CA GLY A 107 30.92 -74.84 -29.03
C GLY A 107 32.07 -74.07 -29.69
N HIS A 108 32.23 -74.28 -31.00
CA HIS A 108 33.34 -73.76 -31.79
C HIS A 108 32.90 -73.26 -33.16
N ALA A 109 33.53 -72.20 -33.63
CA ALA A 109 33.31 -71.64 -34.97
C ALA A 109 34.64 -71.39 -35.70
N SER A 110 34.55 -71.15 -37.00
CA SER A 110 35.69 -70.64 -37.77
C SER A 110 35.96 -69.21 -37.34
N ALA A 111 37.23 -68.80 -37.33
CA ALA A 111 37.60 -67.43 -36.96
C ALA A 111 37.10 -66.38 -37.98
N ASP A 112 36.63 -66.82 -39.16
CA ASP A 112 35.99 -65.98 -40.16
C ASP A 112 34.50 -65.81 -39.84
N GLY A 113 33.98 -64.58 -39.97
CA GLY A 113 32.58 -64.26 -39.72
C GLY A 113 32.14 -64.25 -38.25
N ILE A 114 33.08 -64.32 -37.29
CA ILE A 114 32.81 -64.17 -35.86
C ILE A 114 33.45 -62.89 -35.30
N PHE A 115 33.00 -62.49 -34.11
CA PHE A 115 33.33 -61.22 -33.50
C PHE A 115 34.03 -61.37 -32.15
N ARG A 116 34.90 -60.40 -31.91
CA ARG A 116 35.59 -60.19 -30.64
C ARG A 116 35.27 -58.80 -30.10
N GLY A 117 34.93 -58.71 -28.82
CA GLY A 117 34.54 -57.44 -28.20
C GLY A 117 34.71 -57.46 -26.69
N LEU A 118 34.58 -56.29 -26.06
CA LEU A 118 34.65 -56.17 -24.61
C LEU A 118 33.58 -57.02 -23.93
N VAL A 119 33.90 -57.59 -22.76
CA VAL A 119 32.98 -58.45 -21.99
C VAL A 119 31.66 -57.72 -21.71
N ARG A 120 31.72 -56.48 -21.23
CA ARG A 120 30.50 -55.67 -20.96
C ARG A 120 29.61 -55.45 -22.18
N LEU A 121 30.19 -55.37 -23.38
CA LEU A 121 29.43 -55.21 -24.63
C LEU A 121 28.78 -56.53 -25.05
N SER A 122 29.56 -57.62 -25.07
CA SER A 122 29.04 -58.95 -25.42
C SER A 122 28.09 -59.54 -24.37
N ASP A 123 28.12 -59.05 -23.13
CA ASP A 123 27.14 -59.39 -22.08
C ASP A 123 25.79 -58.69 -22.32
N LEU A 124 25.82 -57.45 -22.81
CA LEU A 124 24.61 -56.68 -23.10
C LEU A 124 24.00 -57.07 -24.45
N ILE A 125 24.83 -57.30 -25.46
CA ILE A 125 24.45 -57.68 -26.82
C ILE A 125 24.75 -59.17 -27.00
N ALA A 126 23.72 -60.01 -26.81
CA ALA A 126 23.84 -61.45 -27.02
C ALA A 126 24.02 -61.79 -28.51
N ASP A 127 24.34 -63.05 -28.82
CA ASP A 127 24.52 -63.50 -30.21
C ASP A 127 23.26 -63.29 -31.07
N ASP A 128 22.06 -63.54 -30.52
CA ASP A 128 20.79 -63.28 -31.21
C ASP A 128 20.55 -61.78 -31.46
N ASP A 129 21.03 -60.93 -30.55
CA ASP A 129 20.97 -59.48 -30.73
C ASP A 129 21.90 -59.03 -31.83
N LEU A 130 23.13 -59.56 -31.84
CA LEU A 130 24.12 -59.22 -32.86
C LEU A 130 23.65 -59.66 -34.26
N ALA A 131 23.06 -60.84 -34.38
CA ALA A 131 22.45 -61.31 -35.63
C ALA A 131 21.29 -60.39 -36.08
N THR A 132 20.47 -59.91 -35.14
CA THR A 132 19.36 -58.99 -35.44
C THR A 132 19.87 -57.61 -35.87
N ILE A 133 20.90 -57.09 -35.20
CA ILE A 133 21.49 -55.77 -35.48
C ILE A 133 22.18 -55.76 -36.84
N LEU A 134 22.96 -56.80 -37.16
CA LEU A 134 23.70 -56.90 -38.43
C LEU A 134 22.80 -57.33 -39.60
N GLY A 135 21.63 -57.90 -39.31
CA GLY A 135 20.70 -58.42 -40.33
C GLY A 135 21.19 -59.70 -41.03
N GLU A 136 22.35 -60.21 -40.64
CA GLU A 136 23.00 -61.39 -41.16
C GLU A 136 23.81 -62.11 -40.06
N GLY A 137 24.17 -63.36 -40.33
CA GLY A 137 24.93 -64.20 -39.41
C GLY A 137 24.09 -65.26 -38.70
N THR A 138 24.78 -66.31 -38.27
CA THR A 138 24.17 -67.41 -37.51
C THR A 138 24.92 -67.57 -36.19
N PRO A 139 24.22 -67.49 -35.03
CA PRO A 139 24.83 -67.79 -33.74
C PRO A 139 25.54 -69.16 -33.72
N PRO A 140 26.61 -69.32 -32.93
CA PRO A 140 27.26 -68.29 -32.11
C PRO A 140 28.16 -67.36 -32.94
N MET A 141 28.23 -66.10 -32.54
CA MET A 141 28.96 -65.01 -33.19
C MET A 141 30.04 -64.41 -32.27
N TRP A 142 29.89 -64.50 -30.94
CA TRP A 142 30.87 -64.01 -29.98
C TRP A 142 31.89 -65.08 -29.58
N ILE A 143 33.18 -64.77 -29.70
CA ILE A 143 34.22 -65.65 -29.16
C ILE A 143 34.21 -65.68 -27.63
N ALA A 144 34.69 -66.77 -27.04
CA ALA A 144 35.01 -66.81 -25.62
C ALA A 144 36.32 -66.04 -25.37
N ASN A 145 36.21 -64.87 -24.75
CA ASN A 145 37.37 -64.04 -24.43
C ASN A 145 38.27 -64.69 -23.36
N PRO A 146 39.59 -64.52 -23.46
CA PRO A 146 40.52 -64.95 -22.41
C PRO A 146 40.35 -64.10 -21.14
N PRO A 147 40.70 -64.64 -19.95
CA PRO A 147 40.57 -63.91 -18.69
C PRO A 147 41.43 -62.64 -18.60
N GLN A 148 42.57 -62.63 -19.29
CA GLN A 148 43.56 -61.54 -19.24
C GLN A 148 44.05 -61.20 -20.66
N LEU A 149 44.14 -59.91 -20.96
CA LEU A 149 44.73 -59.40 -22.19
C LEU A 149 46.25 -59.59 -22.19
N ASN A 150 46.84 -59.73 -23.38
CA ASN A 150 48.25 -59.98 -23.65
C ASN A 150 48.82 -61.31 -23.08
N HIS A 151 47.96 -62.17 -22.53
CA HIS A 151 48.32 -63.55 -22.18
C HIS A 151 48.35 -64.46 -23.41
N ARG A 152 48.85 -65.69 -23.26
CA ARG A 152 49.15 -66.57 -24.40
C ARG A 152 47.91 -66.89 -25.23
N GLU A 153 46.80 -67.15 -24.58
CA GLU A 153 45.48 -67.38 -25.17
C GLU A 153 45.08 -66.18 -26.04
N ASP A 154 45.25 -64.97 -25.50
CA ASP A 154 44.97 -63.72 -26.22
C ASP A 154 45.90 -63.53 -27.42
N ASN A 155 47.21 -63.76 -27.23
CA ASN A 155 48.20 -63.64 -28.29
C ASN A 155 47.92 -64.63 -29.44
N PHE A 156 47.43 -65.84 -29.13
CA PHE A 156 47.01 -66.76 -30.17
C PHE A 156 45.78 -66.24 -30.93
N LEU A 157 44.75 -65.80 -30.21
CA LEU A 157 43.54 -65.24 -30.82
C LEU A 157 43.82 -64.00 -31.68
N SER A 158 44.77 -63.15 -31.28
CA SER A 158 45.15 -61.97 -32.07
C SER A 158 45.77 -62.32 -33.42
N MET A 159 46.38 -63.51 -33.56
CA MET A 159 46.89 -63.97 -34.86
C MET A 159 45.78 -64.43 -35.82
N LEU A 160 44.57 -64.69 -35.33
CA LEU A 160 43.49 -65.25 -36.16
C LEU A 160 42.81 -64.19 -37.05
N ASN A 161 43.07 -62.90 -36.85
CA ASN A 161 42.41 -61.77 -37.54
C ASN A 161 40.88 -61.76 -37.37
N ILE A 162 40.38 -62.15 -36.19
CA ILE A 162 38.96 -62.08 -35.85
C ILE A 162 38.50 -60.61 -35.86
N THR A 163 37.33 -60.33 -36.43
CA THR A 163 36.78 -58.98 -36.51
C THR A 163 36.46 -58.42 -35.13
N GLU A 164 36.96 -57.23 -34.83
CA GLU A 164 36.64 -56.54 -33.58
C GLU A 164 35.29 -55.80 -33.70
N TRP A 165 34.37 -56.08 -32.79
CA TRP A 165 33.09 -55.37 -32.68
C TRP A 165 33.05 -54.56 -31.39
N THR A 166 32.95 -53.24 -31.51
CA THR A 166 33.10 -52.28 -30.42
C THR A 166 31.81 -51.51 -30.20
N THR A 167 31.72 -50.77 -29.09
CA THR A 167 30.56 -49.92 -28.82
C THR A 167 30.34 -48.85 -29.90
N ASN A 168 31.38 -48.41 -30.60
CA ASN A 168 31.23 -47.49 -31.74
C ASN A 168 30.54 -48.15 -32.94
N HIS A 169 30.78 -49.45 -33.17
CA HIS A 169 30.04 -50.20 -34.18
C HIS A 169 28.55 -50.27 -33.81
N LEU A 170 28.22 -50.55 -32.54
CA LEU A 170 26.82 -50.47 -32.07
C LEU A 170 26.18 -49.10 -32.32
N VAL A 171 26.87 -48.00 -32.02
CA VAL A 171 26.35 -46.64 -32.28
C VAL A 171 26.11 -46.40 -33.77
N ASN A 172 26.99 -46.89 -34.65
CA ASN A 172 26.81 -46.78 -36.09
C ASN A 172 25.56 -47.53 -36.56
N GLU A 173 25.35 -48.75 -36.07
CA GLU A 173 24.16 -49.54 -36.42
C GLU A 173 22.88 -48.87 -35.91
N LEU A 174 22.86 -48.41 -34.64
CA LEU A 174 21.73 -47.65 -34.09
C LEU A 174 21.41 -46.38 -34.90
N SER A 175 22.41 -45.76 -35.52
CA SER A 175 22.24 -44.54 -36.32
C SER A 175 21.55 -44.80 -37.66
N THR A 176 21.46 -46.05 -38.13
CA THR A 176 20.76 -46.39 -39.38
C THR A 176 19.25 -46.24 -39.28
N HIS A 177 18.69 -46.31 -38.07
CA HIS A 177 17.26 -46.16 -37.77
C HIS A 177 16.34 -47.05 -38.63
N SER A 178 16.74 -48.30 -38.89
CA SER A 178 15.86 -49.28 -39.56
C SER A 178 14.68 -49.69 -38.68
N GLU A 179 13.56 -50.09 -39.29
CA GLU A 179 12.39 -50.62 -38.57
C GLU A 179 12.78 -51.83 -37.69
N SER A 180 13.69 -52.68 -38.17
CA SER A 180 14.19 -53.85 -37.43
C SER A 180 14.87 -53.46 -36.11
N ILE A 181 15.63 -52.36 -36.08
CA ILE A 181 16.31 -51.88 -34.87
C ILE A 181 15.31 -51.30 -33.88
N VAL A 182 14.30 -50.56 -34.37
CA VAL A 182 13.25 -49.99 -33.51
C VAL A 182 12.42 -51.09 -32.86
N GLU A 183 12.01 -52.11 -33.63
CA GLU A 183 11.31 -53.28 -33.08
C GLU A 183 12.16 -54.07 -32.08
N TRP A 184 13.46 -54.22 -32.37
CA TRP A 184 14.40 -54.89 -31.49
C TRP A 184 14.53 -54.15 -30.15
N LEU A 185 14.73 -52.83 -30.17
CA LEU A 185 14.78 -52.00 -28.96
C LEU A 185 13.49 -52.13 -28.13
N ALA A 186 12.32 -52.05 -28.77
CA ALA A 186 11.03 -52.13 -28.09
C ALA A 186 10.77 -53.47 -27.38
N ARG A 187 11.42 -54.57 -27.80
CA ARG A 187 11.33 -55.89 -27.13
C ARG A 187 12.22 -56.00 -25.89
N LYS A 188 13.13 -55.05 -25.66
CA LYS A 188 14.09 -55.10 -24.54
C LYS A 188 13.49 -54.57 -23.25
N PRO A 189 13.78 -55.18 -22.08
CA PRO A 189 13.29 -54.69 -20.80
C PRO A 189 13.95 -53.35 -20.42
N HIS A 190 13.34 -52.60 -19.50
CA HIS A 190 13.88 -51.32 -19.03
C HIS A 190 15.28 -51.45 -18.39
N GLU A 191 15.55 -52.56 -17.69
CA GLU A 191 16.88 -52.83 -17.11
C GLU A 191 17.96 -52.99 -18.18
N TRP A 192 17.62 -53.55 -19.35
CA TRP A 192 18.53 -53.65 -20.48
C TRP A 192 18.84 -52.27 -21.06
N HIS A 193 17.84 -51.38 -21.19
CA HIS A 193 18.04 -49.99 -21.62
C HIS A 193 18.95 -49.22 -20.66
N GLN A 194 18.79 -49.44 -19.36
CA GLN A 194 19.69 -48.88 -18.35
C GLN A 194 21.14 -49.36 -18.54
N GLY A 195 21.33 -50.65 -18.88
CA GLY A 195 22.61 -51.22 -19.29
C GLY A 195 23.20 -50.55 -20.53
N LEU A 196 22.37 -50.35 -21.56
CA LEU A 196 22.75 -49.64 -22.78
C LEU A 196 23.23 -48.22 -22.48
N TYR A 197 22.45 -47.42 -21.73
CA TYR A 197 22.83 -46.04 -21.41
C TYR A 197 24.11 -45.97 -20.57
N SER A 198 24.28 -46.87 -19.61
CA SER A 198 25.53 -46.95 -18.86
C SER A 198 26.72 -47.36 -19.72
N LEU A 199 26.53 -48.15 -20.78
CA LEU A 199 27.57 -48.56 -21.74
C LEU A 199 27.93 -47.41 -22.69
N LEU A 200 26.95 -46.60 -23.10
CA LEU A 200 27.12 -45.46 -24.00
C LEU A 200 27.66 -44.21 -23.28
N TYR A 201 27.43 -44.06 -21.98
CA TYR A 201 27.84 -42.89 -21.20
C TYR A 201 29.32 -42.47 -21.40
N PRO A 202 30.32 -43.38 -21.36
CA PRO A 202 31.73 -43.01 -21.56
C PRO A 202 32.03 -42.47 -22.96
N LEU A 203 31.22 -42.80 -23.97
CA LEU A 203 31.38 -42.31 -25.34
C LEU A 203 30.93 -40.85 -25.51
N MET A 204 30.27 -40.27 -24.51
CA MET A 204 29.87 -38.85 -24.56
C MET A 204 31.06 -37.88 -24.51
N ASP A 205 32.24 -38.37 -24.14
CA ASP A 205 33.49 -37.60 -24.12
C ASP A 205 34.24 -37.70 -25.47
N ASP A 206 33.82 -38.58 -26.38
CA ASP A 206 34.33 -38.71 -27.75
C ASP A 206 33.53 -37.83 -28.73
N PHE A 207 34.14 -36.74 -29.21
CA PHE A 207 33.44 -35.71 -30.01
C PHE A 207 32.70 -36.25 -31.25
N PRO A 208 33.28 -37.10 -32.12
CA PRO A 208 32.59 -37.61 -33.29
C PRO A 208 31.37 -38.48 -32.93
N THR A 209 31.50 -39.32 -31.89
CA THR A 209 30.45 -40.24 -31.47
C THR A 209 29.33 -39.53 -30.72
N LYS A 210 29.66 -38.50 -29.93
CA LYS A 210 28.70 -37.65 -29.23
C LYS A 210 27.61 -37.07 -30.14
N TRP A 211 27.98 -36.58 -31.32
CA TRP A 211 27.01 -36.01 -32.28
C TRP A 211 25.99 -37.02 -32.78
N LYS A 212 26.40 -38.28 -32.96
CA LYS A 212 25.48 -39.36 -33.31
C LYS A 212 24.55 -39.68 -32.16
N LEU A 213 25.10 -39.80 -30.94
CA LEU A 213 24.32 -40.11 -29.73
C LEU A 213 23.21 -39.08 -29.45
N LEU A 214 23.45 -37.80 -29.76
CA LEU A 214 22.46 -36.72 -29.60
C LEU A 214 21.24 -36.83 -30.52
N THR A 215 21.33 -37.58 -31.63
CA THR A 215 20.26 -37.68 -32.63
C THR A 215 19.59 -39.06 -32.65
N LEU A 216 20.06 -40.01 -31.84
CA LEU A 216 19.50 -41.36 -31.77
C LEU A 216 18.11 -41.38 -31.14
N ARG A 217 17.18 -42.10 -31.78
CA ARG A 217 15.85 -42.42 -31.24
C ARG A 217 15.88 -43.67 -30.36
N ILE A 218 16.57 -43.56 -29.22
CA ILE A 218 16.81 -44.69 -28.30
C ILE A 218 16.17 -44.50 -26.93
N VAL A 219 15.38 -43.42 -26.72
CA VAL A 219 14.78 -43.08 -25.42
C VAL A 219 13.31 -43.53 -25.40
N PRO A 220 12.95 -44.60 -24.65
CA PRO A 220 11.56 -44.98 -24.47
C PRO A 220 10.87 -43.98 -23.57
N CYS A 221 9.78 -43.41 -24.07
CA CYS A 221 8.88 -42.61 -23.27
C CYS A 221 7.79 -43.50 -22.64
N SER A 222 7.10 -43.00 -21.63
CA SER A 222 6.04 -43.74 -20.92
C SER A 222 4.86 -44.13 -21.83
N ASP A 223 4.66 -43.40 -22.94
CA ASP A 223 3.70 -43.74 -24.00
C ASP A 223 4.15 -44.89 -24.93
N GLY A 224 5.34 -45.47 -24.69
CA GLY A 224 5.92 -46.55 -25.48
C GLY A 224 6.61 -46.11 -26.77
N ILE A 225 6.64 -44.79 -27.05
CA ILE A 225 7.26 -44.24 -28.26
C ILE A 225 8.74 -43.91 -28.00
N TYR A 226 9.60 -44.31 -28.92
CA TYR A 226 11.02 -43.94 -28.88
C TYR A 226 11.24 -42.57 -29.50
N ARG A 227 11.91 -41.70 -28.76
CA ARG A 227 12.20 -40.31 -29.17
C ARG A 227 13.68 -39.97 -29.02
N VAL A 228 14.06 -38.82 -29.57
CA VAL A 228 15.39 -38.23 -29.39
C VAL A 228 15.45 -37.58 -28.01
N GLY A 229 16.62 -37.61 -27.36
CA GLY A 229 16.78 -37.08 -26.00
C GLY A 229 16.28 -35.64 -25.82
N SER A 230 16.54 -34.75 -26.80
CA SER A 230 16.12 -33.33 -26.77
C SER A 230 14.60 -33.09 -26.77
N GLU A 231 13.82 -34.09 -27.20
CA GLU A 231 12.36 -34.09 -27.25
C GLU A 231 11.72 -34.69 -25.99
N CYS A 232 12.55 -35.22 -25.08
CA CYS A 232 12.09 -35.95 -23.90
C CYS A 232 12.36 -35.18 -22.61
N TYR A 233 11.60 -35.52 -21.59
CA TYR A 233 11.73 -34.94 -20.26
C TYR A 233 11.77 -35.99 -19.17
N PHE A 234 12.48 -35.69 -18.08
CA PHE A 234 12.42 -36.53 -16.89
C PHE A 234 11.01 -36.45 -16.26
N PRO A 235 10.48 -37.58 -15.75
CA PRO A 235 9.24 -37.60 -14.98
C PRO A 235 9.43 -36.88 -13.63
N SER A 236 8.41 -36.15 -13.18
CA SER A 236 8.33 -35.61 -11.81
C SER A 236 7.55 -36.57 -10.92
N ASP A 237 7.61 -36.37 -9.60
CA ASP A 237 6.95 -37.27 -8.63
C ASP A 237 5.41 -37.30 -8.77
N ASP A 238 4.82 -36.27 -9.40
CA ASP A 238 3.35 -36.11 -9.54
C ASP A 238 2.81 -36.38 -10.96
N VAL A 239 3.68 -36.59 -11.96
CA VAL A 239 3.28 -36.79 -13.37
C VAL A 239 4.15 -37.85 -14.05
N GLU A 240 3.63 -39.08 -14.14
CA GLU A 240 4.28 -40.19 -14.84
C GLU A 240 4.03 -40.17 -16.36
N ASP A 241 2.86 -39.65 -16.78
CA ASP A 241 2.40 -39.54 -18.16
C ASP A 241 1.86 -38.13 -18.45
N ASP A 242 2.29 -37.55 -19.57
CA ASP A 242 1.91 -36.22 -20.02
C ASP A 242 1.80 -36.26 -21.55
N GLU A 243 0.59 -36.03 -22.10
CA GLU A 243 0.34 -36.07 -23.56
C GLU A 243 1.18 -35.02 -24.31
N ASP A 244 1.65 -33.99 -23.62
CA ASP A 244 2.26 -32.80 -24.21
C ASP A 244 3.77 -32.73 -23.98
N PHE A 245 4.24 -33.37 -22.91
CA PHE A 245 5.66 -33.51 -22.58
C PHE A 245 6.04 -34.98 -22.49
N PRO A 246 6.59 -35.56 -23.56
CA PRO A 246 7.11 -36.93 -23.55
C PRO A 246 8.00 -37.24 -22.34
N ARG A 247 7.46 -37.99 -21.38
CA ARG A 247 8.20 -38.40 -20.18
C ARG A 247 9.01 -39.65 -20.47
N VAL A 248 10.29 -39.63 -20.13
CA VAL A 248 11.12 -40.83 -20.19
C VAL A 248 10.59 -41.84 -19.18
N ALA A 249 10.41 -43.09 -19.59
CA ALA A 249 9.93 -44.14 -18.71
C ALA A 249 10.87 -44.28 -17.50
N LYS A 250 10.40 -43.94 -16.28
CA LYS A 250 11.24 -43.80 -15.07
C LYS A 250 12.15 -45.02 -14.82
N ALA A 251 11.64 -46.21 -15.12
CA ALA A 251 12.35 -47.47 -14.94
C ALA A 251 13.66 -47.57 -15.77
N VAL A 252 13.84 -46.84 -16.87
CA VAL A 252 15.04 -46.97 -17.72
C VAL A 252 16.32 -46.38 -17.10
N PHE A 253 16.18 -45.61 -16.02
CA PHE A 253 17.32 -45.05 -15.27
C PHE A 253 17.24 -45.29 -13.75
N SER A 254 16.19 -45.96 -13.26
CA SER A 254 15.97 -46.21 -11.82
C SER A 254 15.78 -47.70 -11.48
N SER A 255 15.83 -48.61 -12.46
CA SER A 255 15.70 -50.05 -12.22
C SER A 255 16.96 -50.67 -11.63
N GLY A 256 16.83 -51.88 -11.10
CA GLY A 256 17.94 -52.66 -10.56
C GLY A 256 18.46 -52.15 -9.21
N THR A 257 19.56 -52.75 -8.73
CA THR A 257 20.17 -52.43 -7.42
C THR A 257 21.51 -51.68 -7.52
N SER A 258 22.04 -51.52 -8.73
CA SER A 258 23.34 -50.87 -8.97
C SER A 258 23.20 -49.35 -9.08
N THR A 259 23.50 -48.64 -8.00
CA THR A 259 23.43 -47.16 -7.94
C THR A 259 24.30 -46.51 -9.02
N THR A 260 25.52 -47.03 -9.23
CA THR A 260 26.44 -46.50 -10.26
C THR A 260 25.88 -46.64 -11.68
N GLN A 261 25.10 -47.69 -11.95
CA GLN A 261 24.49 -47.88 -13.27
C GLN A 261 23.29 -46.94 -13.48
N GLN A 262 22.49 -46.74 -12.43
CA GLN A 262 21.38 -45.78 -12.42
C GLN A 262 21.88 -44.35 -12.65
N GLU A 263 22.92 -43.94 -11.91
CA GLU A 263 23.56 -42.63 -12.06
C GLU A 263 24.08 -42.42 -13.49
N LYS A 264 24.85 -43.37 -14.03
CA LYS A 264 25.37 -43.27 -15.41
C LYS A 264 24.27 -43.24 -16.46
N ALA A 265 23.20 -44.01 -16.28
CA ALA A 265 22.06 -43.98 -17.19
C ALA A 265 21.34 -42.63 -17.16
N ARG A 266 21.09 -42.06 -15.97
CA ARG A 266 20.48 -40.74 -15.82
C ARG A 266 21.37 -39.63 -16.40
N GLU A 267 22.68 -39.67 -16.12
CA GLU A 267 23.63 -38.70 -16.65
C GLU A 267 23.77 -38.79 -18.18
N PHE A 268 23.74 -40.00 -18.75
CA PHE A 268 23.69 -40.18 -20.20
C PHE A 268 22.45 -39.52 -20.79
N LEU A 269 21.26 -39.80 -20.26
CA LEU A 269 20.00 -39.21 -20.69
C LEU A 269 20.06 -37.68 -20.64
N ALA A 270 20.58 -37.11 -19.56
CA ALA A 270 20.78 -35.67 -19.45
C ALA A 270 21.76 -35.13 -20.52
N LYS A 271 22.90 -35.82 -20.74
CA LYS A 271 23.89 -35.42 -21.75
C LYS A 271 23.36 -35.51 -23.19
N ILE A 272 22.42 -36.39 -23.49
CA ILE A 272 21.77 -36.48 -24.83
C ILE A 272 20.59 -35.53 -25.00
N GLY A 273 20.28 -34.70 -24.00
CA GLY A 273 19.32 -33.61 -24.11
C GLY A 273 18.00 -33.81 -23.37
N VAL A 274 17.84 -34.89 -22.60
CA VAL A 274 16.66 -35.07 -21.73
C VAL A 274 16.70 -34.00 -20.64
N ARG A 275 15.63 -33.22 -20.52
CA ARG A 275 15.56 -32.09 -19.59
C ARG A 275 14.57 -32.36 -18.46
N GLU A 276 14.74 -31.68 -17.34
CA GLU A 276 13.66 -31.55 -16.36
C GLU A 276 12.65 -30.52 -16.91
N VAL A 277 11.35 -30.78 -16.78
CA VAL A 277 10.35 -29.74 -17.07
C VAL A 277 10.37 -28.77 -15.90
N GLY A 278 10.78 -27.52 -16.16
CA GLY A 278 10.59 -26.45 -15.18
C GLY A 278 9.10 -26.14 -15.03
N GLU A 279 8.69 -25.75 -13.82
CA GLU A 279 7.30 -25.39 -13.52
C GLU A 279 6.78 -24.28 -14.46
N ALA A 280 7.65 -23.37 -14.90
CA ALA A 280 7.32 -22.32 -15.84
C ALA A 280 6.96 -22.85 -17.24
N GLU A 281 7.73 -23.80 -17.77
CA GLU A 281 7.48 -24.44 -19.06
C GLU A 281 6.17 -25.25 -19.03
N GLN A 282 5.89 -25.93 -17.91
CA GLN A 282 4.64 -26.66 -17.74
C GLN A 282 3.43 -25.72 -17.71
N VAL A 283 3.52 -24.62 -16.96
CA VAL A 283 2.46 -23.59 -16.95
C VAL A 283 2.29 -22.96 -18.33
N GLU A 284 3.37 -22.70 -19.08
CA GLU A 284 3.24 -22.14 -20.43
C GLU A 284 2.49 -23.06 -21.39
N ALA A 285 2.76 -24.38 -21.37
CA ALA A 285 2.01 -25.33 -22.18
C ALA A 285 0.53 -25.41 -21.78
N ILE A 286 0.23 -25.45 -20.47
CA ILE A 286 -1.15 -25.40 -19.96
C ILE A 286 -1.88 -24.16 -20.50
N LEU A 287 -1.22 -23.00 -20.45
CA LEU A 287 -1.77 -21.75 -20.95
C LEU A 287 -2.05 -21.80 -22.46
N GLN A 288 -1.12 -22.32 -23.26
CA GLN A 288 -1.28 -22.46 -24.71
C GLN A 288 -2.47 -23.34 -25.08
N GLN A 289 -2.65 -24.45 -24.38
CA GLN A 289 -3.66 -25.43 -24.75
C GLN A 289 -5.04 -25.11 -24.21
N ARG A 290 -5.12 -24.64 -22.96
CA ARG A 290 -6.38 -24.55 -22.21
C ARG A 290 -6.84 -23.12 -21.93
N TYR A 291 -6.01 -22.11 -22.22
CA TYR A 291 -6.30 -20.70 -21.96
C TYR A 291 -6.04 -19.80 -23.17
N SER A 292 -5.89 -20.37 -24.37
CA SER A 292 -5.83 -19.64 -25.64
C SER A 292 -7.22 -19.41 -26.23
N GLN A 293 -7.31 -18.44 -27.16
CA GLN A 293 -8.56 -18.12 -27.83
C GLN A 293 -9.09 -19.33 -28.61
N GLY A 294 -10.32 -19.76 -28.30
CA GLY A 294 -10.95 -20.92 -28.96
C GLY A 294 -10.64 -22.28 -28.34
N SER A 295 -9.74 -22.36 -27.34
CA SER A 295 -9.35 -23.61 -26.67
C SER A 295 -9.53 -23.55 -25.15
N ILE A 296 -10.47 -22.74 -24.68
CA ILE A 296 -10.67 -22.50 -23.24
C ILE A 296 -11.28 -23.74 -22.57
N LYS A 297 -10.45 -24.48 -21.83
CA LYS A 297 -10.79 -25.73 -21.12
C LYS A 297 -10.13 -25.76 -19.72
N PRO A 298 -10.49 -24.83 -18.83
CA PRO A 298 -9.88 -24.68 -17.50
C PRO A 298 -10.15 -25.91 -16.61
N ARG A 299 -9.17 -26.30 -15.78
CA ARG A 299 -9.34 -27.29 -14.70
C ARG A 299 -9.23 -26.63 -13.33
N GLN A 300 -9.76 -27.32 -12.31
CA GLN A 300 -9.85 -26.79 -10.95
C GLN A 300 -8.48 -26.42 -10.34
N HIS A 301 -7.44 -27.22 -10.60
CA HIS A 301 -6.12 -27.05 -9.96
C HIS A 301 -5.18 -26.12 -10.75
N ASP A 302 -5.59 -25.66 -11.95
CA ASP A 302 -4.72 -24.82 -12.80
C ASP A 302 -4.43 -23.47 -12.13
N MET A 303 -5.46 -22.86 -11.52
CA MET A 303 -5.32 -21.56 -10.88
C MET A 303 -4.39 -21.62 -9.67
N GLU A 304 -4.46 -22.68 -8.86
CA GLU A 304 -3.56 -22.88 -7.72
C GLU A 304 -2.11 -22.97 -8.18
N ARG A 305 -1.86 -23.72 -9.26
CA ARG A 305 -0.53 -23.84 -9.87
C ARG A 305 -0.01 -22.52 -10.44
N PHE A 306 -0.88 -21.71 -11.05
CA PHE A 306 -0.51 -20.39 -11.55
C PHE A 306 -0.11 -19.44 -10.42
N ILE A 307 -0.87 -19.46 -9.32
CA ILE A 307 -0.58 -18.68 -8.12
C ILE A 307 0.77 -19.13 -7.53
N GLU A 308 1.00 -20.43 -7.39
CA GLU A 308 2.23 -20.96 -6.82
C GLU A 308 3.48 -20.61 -7.65
N LEU A 309 3.40 -20.70 -8.98
CA LEU A 309 4.49 -20.30 -9.88
C LEU A 309 4.85 -18.83 -9.68
N VAL A 310 3.85 -17.93 -9.67
CA VAL A 310 4.10 -16.49 -9.53
C VAL A 310 4.51 -16.11 -8.11
N ASP A 311 4.07 -16.85 -7.09
CA ASP A 311 4.49 -16.64 -5.71
C ASP A 311 5.97 -17.00 -5.50
N LYS A 312 6.44 -18.09 -6.11
CA LYS A 312 7.86 -18.51 -6.12
C LYS A 312 8.71 -17.64 -7.06
N GLU A 313 8.19 -17.33 -8.25
CA GLU A 313 8.90 -16.58 -9.31
C GLU A 313 8.06 -15.41 -9.85
N PRO A 314 8.01 -14.26 -9.16
CA PRO A 314 7.19 -13.11 -9.59
C PRO A 314 7.52 -12.57 -11.00
N GLY A 315 8.76 -12.77 -11.48
CA GLY A 315 9.18 -12.37 -12.82
C GLY A 315 8.45 -13.12 -13.96
N LYS A 316 7.84 -14.27 -13.67
CA LYS A 316 7.08 -15.08 -14.62
C LYS A 316 5.64 -14.58 -14.81
N ALA A 317 5.18 -13.58 -14.06
CA ALA A 317 3.82 -13.04 -14.18
C ALA A 317 3.47 -12.53 -15.60
N SER A 318 4.47 -12.09 -16.37
CA SER A 318 4.28 -11.63 -17.75
C SER A 318 3.82 -12.72 -18.73
N LEU A 319 4.05 -14.01 -18.42
CA LEU A 319 3.57 -15.15 -19.21
C LEU A 319 2.04 -15.12 -19.40
N PHE A 320 1.31 -14.64 -18.39
CA PHE A 320 -0.15 -14.71 -18.34
C PHE A 320 -0.86 -13.59 -19.14
N HIS A 321 -0.17 -12.52 -19.51
CA HIS A 321 -0.77 -11.32 -20.13
C HIS A 321 -1.56 -11.62 -21.42
N LYS A 322 -1.14 -12.62 -22.19
CA LYS A 322 -1.73 -12.95 -23.50
C LYS A 322 -2.86 -13.97 -23.45
N TYR A 323 -3.08 -14.63 -22.30
CA TYR A 323 -3.99 -15.76 -22.14
C TYR A 323 -5.25 -15.40 -21.34
N PHE A 324 -6.35 -16.12 -21.58
CA PHE A 324 -7.67 -15.87 -21.00
C PHE A 324 -7.82 -16.61 -19.66
N ILE A 325 -7.06 -16.22 -18.65
CA ILE A 325 -6.89 -16.98 -17.40
C ILE A 325 -7.91 -16.69 -16.30
N PHE A 326 -8.78 -15.69 -16.46
CA PHE A 326 -9.79 -15.33 -15.47
C PHE A 326 -11.19 -15.50 -16.00
N GLN A 327 -12.06 -16.16 -15.24
CA GLN A 327 -13.49 -16.13 -15.47
C GLN A 327 -14.04 -14.76 -15.08
N LEU A 328 -14.82 -14.17 -15.98
CA LEU A 328 -15.49 -12.90 -15.83
C LEU A 328 -16.89 -13.09 -15.24
N GLU A 329 -17.47 -12.04 -14.68
CA GLU A 329 -18.83 -12.05 -14.13
C GLU A 329 -19.91 -12.43 -15.17
N ASN A 330 -19.67 -12.15 -16.46
CA ASN A 330 -20.58 -12.56 -17.54
C ASN A 330 -20.44 -14.04 -17.97
N GLY A 331 -19.61 -14.83 -17.26
CA GLY A 331 -19.35 -16.25 -17.53
C GLY A 331 -18.27 -16.52 -18.59
N ASN A 332 -17.86 -15.50 -19.36
CA ASN A 332 -16.77 -15.64 -20.33
C ASN A 332 -15.41 -15.63 -19.64
N TRP A 333 -14.35 -15.91 -20.39
CA TRP A 333 -12.97 -15.84 -19.92
C TRP A 333 -12.24 -14.64 -20.50
N GLY A 334 -11.39 -14.01 -19.71
CA GLY A 334 -10.71 -12.76 -20.03
C GLY A 334 -9.22 -12.78 -19.70
N LYS A 335 -8.49 -11.95 -20.44
CA LYS A 335 -7.06 -11.68 -20.18
C LYS A 335 -6.91 -10.73 -18.98
N PRO A 336 -5.82 -10.80 -18.21
CA PRO A 336 -5.65 -9.95 -17.03
C PRO A 336 -5.91 -8.45 -17.27
N GLY A 337 -5.42 -7.90 -18.39
CA GLY A 337 -5.56 -6.48 -18.71
C GLY A 337 -7.00 -5.99 -18.95
N ILE A 338 -7.96 -6.89 -19.13
CA ILE A 338 -9.40 -6.54 -19.26
C ILE A 338 -10.20 -6.85 -17.99
N VAL A 339 -9.54 -7.26 -16.90
CA VAL A 339 -10.17 -7.61 -15.63
C VAL A 339 -9.88 -6.52 -14.61
N PHE A 340 -10.87 -6.25 -13.75
CA PHE A 340 -10.67 -5.50 -12.52
C PHE A 340 -11.14 -6.31 -11.31
N LEU A 341 -10.57 -5.98 -10.16
CA LEU A 341 -10.88 -6.60 -8.87
C LEU A 341 -11.72 -5.62 -8.05
N ASP A 342 -12.87 -6.08 -7.58
CA ASP A 342 -13.78 -5.33 -6.71
C ASP A 342 -14.51 -6.30 -5.74
N ALA A 343 -15.53 -5.84 -5.02
CA ALA A 343 -16.33 -6.69 -4.14
C ALA A 343 -16.85 -7.94 -4.88
N PRO A 344 -16.77 -9.15 -4.26
CA PRO A 344 -16.52 -9.42 -2.84
C PRO A 344 -15.04 -9.51 -2.43
N TYR A 345 -14.09 -9.39 -3.37
CA TYR A 345 -12.68 -9.64 -3.09
C TYR A 345 -11.99 -8.48 -2.38
N VAL A 346 -12.24 -7.27 -2.86
CA VAL A 346 -11.70 -6.01 -2.31
C VAL A 346 -12.69 -4.92 -2.62
N ASP A 347 -13.05 -4.09 -1.64
CA ASP A 347 -13.86 -2.89 -1.90
C ASP A 347 -13.00 -1.83 -2.61
N THR A 348 -12.98 -1.87 -3.95
CA THR A 348 -12.22 -0.90 -4.77
C THR A 348 -13.12 0.17 -5.37
N GLY A 349 -14.41 -0.11 -5.57
CA GLY A 349 -15.38 0.78 -6.21
C GLY A 349 -15.21 0.89 -7.74
N LEU A 350 -14.36 0.06 -8.35
CA LEU A 350 -14.11 0.06 -9.79
C LEU A 350 -15.33 -0.37 -10.61
N ARG A 351 -16.23 -1.16 -10.04
CA ARG A 351 -17.50 -1.58 -10.67
C ARG A 351 -18.31 -0.37 -11.10
N VAL A 352 -18.49 0.59 -10.20
CA VAL A 352 -19.26 1.82 -10.44
C VAL A 352 -18.68 2.63 -11.60
N TYR A 353 -17.35 2.71 -11.67
CA TYR A 353 -16.65 3.38 -12.77
C TYR A 353 -16.92 2.71 -14.13
N TYR A 354 -16.84 1.38 -14.22
CA TYR A 354 -17.03 0.69 -15.49
C TYR A 354 -18.51 0.56 -15.90
N GLU A 355 -19.44 0.48 -14.96
CA GLU A 355 -20.88 0.45 -15.23
C GLU A 355 -21.41 1.78 -15.76
N ALA A 356 -20.82 2.92 -15.36
CA ALA A 356 -21.24 4.26 -15.80
C ALA A 356 -21.13 4.48 -17.32
N PHE A 357 -20.30 3.70 -18.04
CA PHE A 357 -20.03 3.89 -19.47
C PHE A 357 -20.71 2.87 -20.39
N GLY A 358 -21.54 1.96 -19.85
CA GLY A 358 -22.25 0.93 -20.62
C GLY A 358 -21.34 -0.06 -21.35
N GLU A 359 -21.90 -0.76 -22.34
CA GLU A 359 -21.16 -1.69 -23.21
C GLU A 359 -20.46 -0.93 -24.35
N GLY A 360 -19.14 -0.79 -24.27
CA GLY A 360 -18.34 -0.13 -25.30
C GLY A 360 -16.87 -0.55 -25.29
N SER A 361 -16.13 -0.13 -26.32
CA SER A 361 -14.69 -0.39 -26.44
C SER A 361 -13.92 0.23 -25.27
N GLY A 362 -13.14 -0.59 -24.55
CA GLY A 362 -12.36 -0.18 -23.38
C GLY A 362 -13.00 -0.51 -22.02
N ARG A 363 -14.15 -1.21 -22.00
CA ARG A 363 -14.74 -1.76 -20.76
C ARG A 363 -13.85 -2.88 -20.21
N LYS A 364 -13.56 -2.82 -18.90
CA LYS A 364 -13.03 -3.95 -18.14
C LYS A 364 -14.17 -4.65 -17.40
N TRP A 365 -13.94 -5.90 -17.01
CA TRP A 365 -14.94 -6.77 -16.40
C TRP A 365 -14.54 -7.14 -14.98
N ALA A 366 -15.53 -7.25 -14.09
CA ALA A 366 -15.30 -7.76 -12.75
C ALA A 366 -14.87 -9.23 -12.81
N LEU A 367 -13.92 -9.60 -11.95
CA LEU A 367 -13.59 -10.99 -11.70
C LEU A 367 -14.84 -11.74 -11.21
N SER A 368 -15.10 -12.92 -11.77
CA SER A 368 -16.26 -13.75 -11.41
C SER A 368 -16.34 -13.99 -9.90
N PRO A 369 -17.52 -13.90 -9.25
CA PRO A 369 -17.66 -14.20 -7.82
C PRO A 369 -17.41 -15.68 -7.47
N ASN A 370 -17.37 -16.58 -8.46
CA ASN A 370 -17.16 -18.01 -8.24
C ASN A 370 -15.82 -18.35 -7.55
N TYR A 371 -14.80 -17.50 -7.69
CA TYR A 371 -13.52 -17.71 -7.02
C TYR A 371 -13.59 -17.48 -5.50
N HIS A 372 -14.63 -16.83 -4.99
CA HIS A 372 -14.87 -16.69 -3.56
C HIS A 372 -15.25 -18.03 -2.90
N GLU A 373 -15.89 -18.93 -3.67
CA GLU A 373 -16.35 -20.24 -3.19
C GLU A 373 -15.44 -21.39 -3.64
N SER A 374 -14.40 -21.12 -4.44
CA SER A 374 -13.55 -22.14 -5.07
C SER A 374 -12.46 -22.72 -4.15
N GLY A 375 -12.43 -22.36 -2.87
CA GLY A 375 -11.43 -22.84 -1.90
C GLY A 375 -10.04 -22.19 -1.99
N ILE A 376 -9.84 -21.24 -2.92
CA ILE A 376 -8.57 -20.52 -3.10
C ILE A 376 -8.45 -19.43 -2.03
N GLU A 377 -7.31 -19.35 -1.37
CA GLU A 377 -7.03 -18.31 -0.37
C GLU A 377 -7.09 -16.91 -0.99
N LEU A 378 -8.01 -16.06 -0.51
CA LEU A 378 -8.32 -14.74 -1.07
C LEU A 378 -7.09 -13.84 -1.21
N GLU A 379 -6.20 -13.81 -0.20
CA GLU A 379 -4.98 -12.99 -0.24
C GLU A 379 -4.00 -13.43 -1.34
N LYS A 380 -3.87 -14.74 -1.56
CA LYS A 380 -3.01 -15.29 -2.63
C LYS A 380 -3.58 -14.94 -4.00
N LEU A 381 -4.89 -15.08 -4.19
CA LEU A 381 -5.56 -14.70 -5.44
C LEU A 381 -5.41 -13.20 -5.73
N ARG A 382 -5.59 -12.34 -4.72
CA ARG A 382 -5.41 -10.89 -4.85
C ARG A 382 -3.99 -10.53 -5.26
N LYS A 383 -2.99 -11.12 -4.60
CA LYS A 383 -1.56 -10.91 -4.90
C LYS A 383 -1.25 -11.36 -6.33
N PHE A 384 -1.69 -12.55 -6.72
CA PHE A 384 -1.52 -13.08 -8.07
C PHE A 384 -2.17 -12.18 -9.13
N ALA A 385 -3.45 -11.85 -8.96
CA ALA A 385 -4.21 -11.01 -9.88
C ALA A 385 -3.51 -9.66 -10.12
N LYS A 386 -3.04 -9.01 -9.05
CA LYS A 386 -2.28 -7.77 -9.13
C LYS A 386 -0.97 -7.92 -9.91
N LEU A 387 -0.23 -9.01 -9.70
CA LEU A 387 1.05 -9.26 -10.37
C LEU A 387 0.90 -9.55 -11.87
N VAL A 388 -0.16 -10.25 -12.27
CA VAL A 388 -0.44 -10.58 -13.68
C VAL A 388 -1.14 -9.45 -14.44
N GLY A 389 -1.43 -8.32 -13.79
CA GLY A 389 -1.94 -7.11 -14.46
C GLY A 389 -3.46 -6.91 -14.40
N VAL A 390 -4.16 -7.54 -13.44
CA VAL A 390 -5.55 -7.19 -13.11
C VAL A 390 -5.59 -5.83 -12.41
N GLN A 391 -6.54 -4.99 -12.80
CA GLN A 391 -6.68 -3.65 -12.21
C GLN A 391 -7.25 -3.72 -10.80
N THR A 392 -6.57 -3.11 -9.82
CA THR A 392 -6.99 -3.09 -8.41
C THR A 392 -7.26 -1.69 -7.86
N CYS A 393 -7.05 -0.64 -8.64
CA CYS A 393 -7.38 0.74 -8.30
C CYS A 393 -7.68 1.53 -9.58
N LEU A 394 -8.25 2.73 -9.46
CA LEU A 394 -8.48 3.60 -10.61
C LEU A 394 -7.12 4.16 -11.07
N GLU A 395 -6.77 3.90 -12.33
CA GLU A 395 -5.43 4.21 -12.85
C GLU A 395 -5.38 5.59 -13.51
N VAL A 396 -4.36 6.37 -13.13
CA VAL A 396 -3.98 7.59 -13.86
C VAL A 396 -3.01 7.19 -14.97
N VAL A 397 -3.41 7.42 -16.22
CA VAL A 397 -2.61 7.08 -17.40
C VAL A 397 -1.85 8.30 -17.94
N GLU A 398 -0.67 8.05 -18.51
CA GLU A 398 0.09 9.06 -19.23
C GLU A 398 -0.55 9.35 -20.60
N THR A 399 -0.66 10.62 -20.95
CA THR A 399 -1.13 11.12 -22.25
C THR A 399 -0.26 12.29 -22.70
N ASN A 400 -0.57 12.88 -23.85
CA ASN A 400 0.12 14.05 -24.37
C ASN A 400 -0.57 15.36 -23.92
N THR A 401 0.11 16.49 -24.08
CA THR A 401 -0.35 17.80 -23.58
C THR A 401 -1.29 18.57 -24.52
N HIS A 402 -1.69 18.00 -25.67
CA HIS A 402 -2.43 18.73 -26.70
C HIS A 402 -3.87 19.07 -26.28
N GLU A 403 -4.49 18.21 -25.47
CA GLU A 403 -5.83 18.41 -24.91
C GLU A 403 -5.81 19.18 -23.58
N ASN A 404 -4.63 19.59 -23.11
CA ASN A 404 -4.52 20.42 -21.92
C ASN A 404 -5.12 21.82 -22.16
N PRO A 405 -6.00 22.33 -21.29
CA PRO A 405 -6.51 23.70 -21.40
C PRO A 405 -5.43 24.79 -21.50
N ASP A 406 -4.26 24.55 -20.92
CA ASP A 406 -3.09 25.45 -20.98
C ASP A 406 -2.13 25.13 -22.15
N TRP A 407 -2.54 24.35 -23.15
CA TRP A 407 -1.70 23.91 -24.26
C TRP A 407 -1.00 25.08 -24.97
N ARG A 408 -1.69 26.21 -25.19
CA ARG A 408 -1.09 27.43 -25.79
C ARG A 408 0.14 27.91 -25.04
N TYR A 409 0.15 27.80 -23.71
CA TYR A 409 1.32 28.10 -22.92
C TYR A 409 2.37 26.99 -23.05
N LEU A 410 1.98 25.72 -22.91
CA LEU A 410 2.90 24.59 -22.96
C LEU A 410 3.67 24.51 -24.29
N MET A 411 2.98 24.61 -25.43
CA MET A 411 3.57 24.53 -26.77
C MET A 411 4.57 25.66 -27.08
N GLY A 412 4.43 26.79 -26.38
CA GLY A 412 5.34 27.93 -26.50
C GLY A 412 6.70 27.71 -25.83
N ALA A 413 6.99 26.50 -25.31
CA ALA A 413 8.30 26.17 -24.75
C ALA A 413 9.43 26.55 -25.73
N PRO A 414 10.53 27.15 -25.24
CA PRO A 414 11.62 27.62 -26.11
C PRO A 414 12.30 26.43 -26.81
N GLY A 415 12.85 26.69 -28.00
CA GLY A 415 13.48 25.68 -28.86
C GLY A 415 12.89 25.63 -30.27
N ARG A 416 13.75 25.35 -31.27
CA ARG A 416 13.41 25.41 -32.71
C ARG A 416 12.88 24.08 -33.28
N TYR A 417 13.34 22.92 -32.79
CA TYR A 417 12.97 21.60 -33.32
C TYR A 417 12.76 20.57 -32.20
N ARG A 418 11.88 19.58 -32.42
CA ARG A 418 11.73 18.41 -31.53
C ARG A 418 12.96 17.50 -31.72
N HIS A 419 13.69 17.26 -30.64
CA HIS A 419 14.81 16.31 -30.59
C HIS A 419 14.39 15.01 -29.89
N GLU A 420 15.28 14.00 -29.89
CA GLU A 420 15.14 12.76 -29.10
C GLU A 420 14.88 13.01 -27.60
N SER A 421 15.35 14.15 -27.08
CA SER A 421 15.12 14.58 -25.70
C SER A 421 13.81 15.35 -25.47
N SER A 422 12.95 15.48 -26.48
CA SER A 422 11.63 16.10 -26.31
C SER A 422 10.78 15.35 -25.28
N ARG A 423 9.91 16.09 -24.59
CA ARG A 423 8.98 15.53 -23.61
C ARG A 423 7.63 16.19 -23.80
N ASP A 424 6.60 15.38 -23.91
CA ASP A 424 5.22 15.78 -24.10
C ASP A 424 4.38 14.84 -23.26
N THR A 425 4.27 15.16 -21.98
CA THR A 425 3.71 14.28 -20.95
C THR A 425 2.64 15.04 -20.16
N ASP A 426 1.46 14.46 -20.11
CA ASP A 426 0.31 14.87 -19.32
C ASP A 426 -0.35 13.63 -18.71
N TYR A 427 -1.38 13.81 -17.89
CA TYR A 427 -2.01 12.73 -17.15
C TYR A 427 -3.52 12.89 -17.10
N VAL A 428 -4.21 11.77 -17.28
CA VAL A 428 -5.68 11.71 -17.28
C VAL A 428 -6.13 10.42 -16.60
N ILE A 429 -7.32 10.45 -15.99
CA ILE A 429 -8.07 9.22 -15.72
C ILE A 429 -9.01 9.06 -16.92
N PRO A 430 -8.94 7.96 -17.70
CA PRO A 430 -9.74 7.81 -18.90
C PRO A 430 -11.22 8.10 -18.63
N LYS A 431 -11.89 8.86 -19.52
CA LYS A 431 -13.32 9.20 -19.40
C LYS A 431 -13.75 9.87 -18.06
N LEU A 432 -12.82 10.38 -17.24
CA LEU A 432 -13.15 11.03 -15.97
C LEU A 432 -14.11 12.20 -16.17
N GLU A 433 -13.88 13.04 -17.19
CA GLU A 433 -14.76 14.18 -17.47
C GLU A 433 -16.21 13.75 -17.72
N GLN A 434 -16.41 12.65 -18.44
CA GLN A 434 -17.74 12.08 -18.69
C GLN A 434 -18.36 11.53 -17.40
N LEU A 435 -17.56 10.85 -16.57
CA LEU A 435 -18.00 10.30 -15.28
C LEU A 435 -18.51 11.38 -14.32
N LEU A 436 -17.79 12.51 -14.27
CA LEU A 436 -18.09 13.60 -13.34
C LEU A 436 -19.27 14.48 -13.79
N GLN A 437 -19.88 14.22 -14.97
CA GLN A 437 -21.12 14.90 -15.40
C GLN A 437 -22.34 14.41 -14.61
N THR A 438 -22.31 13.17 -14.11
CA THR A 438 -23.37 12.58 -13.28
C THR A 438 -22.76 12.06 -11.97
N PRO A 439 -22.36 12.97 -11.06
CA PRO A 439 -21.67 12.58 -9.84
C PRO A 439 -22.60 11.81 -8.89
N ASN A 440 -22.05 10.78 -8.25
CA ASN A 440 -22.68 10.10 -7.13
C ASN A 440 -21.62 9.87 -6.03
N GLU A 441 -22.05 9.48 -4.83
CA GLU A 441 -21.15 9.31 -3.68
C GLU A 441 -20.04 8.29 -3.97
N GLU A 442 -20.38 7.14 -4.56
CA GLU A 442 -19.43 6.05 -4.82
C GLU A 442 -18.34 6.47 -5.82
N ILE A 443 -18.71 7.14 -6.92
CA ILE A 443 -17.79 7.74 -7.89
C ILE A 443 -16.88 8.75 -7.21
N SER A 444 -17.46 9.66 -6.43
CA SER A 444 -16.69 10.69 -5.75
C SER A 444 -15.72 10.08 -4.73
N LYS A 445 -16.13 9.02 -4.04
CA LYS A 445 -15.29 8.30 -3.08
C LYS A 445 -14.16 7.55 -3.78
N LEU A 446 -14.44 6.90 -4.91
CA LEU A 446 -13.42 6.25 -5.75
C LEU A 446 -12.37 7.25 -6.21
N VAL A 447 -12.80 8.39 -6.78
CA VAL A 447 -11.90 9.44 -7.25
C VAL A 447 -11.10 10.04 -6.09
N TRP A 448 -11.75 10.30 -4.95
CA TRP A 448 -11.08 10.83 -3.75
C TRP A 448 -9.99 9.90 -3.23
N THR A 449 -10.32 8.63 -3.01
CA THR A 449 -9.36 7.60 -2.56
C THR A 449 -8.19 7.45 -3.53
N THR A 450 -8.49 7.49 -4.83
CA THR A 450 -7.47 7.44 -5.89
C THR A 450 -6.52 8.62 -5.78
N MET A 451 -7.03 9.83 -5.59
CA MET A 451 -6.21 11.03 -5.46
C MET A 451 -5.41 11.05 -4.15
N CYS A 452 -5.95 10.54 -3.05
CA CYS A 452 -5.22 10.36 -1.79
C CYS A 452 -4.00 9.43 -1.94
N ALA A 453 -4.11 8.38 -2.76
CA ALA A 453 -3.03 7.43 -3.03
C ALA A 453 -2.13 7.82 -4.24
N SER A 454 -2.46 8.92 -4.93
CA SER A 454 -1.83 9.32 -6.19
C SER A 454 -0.46 9.98 -6.00
N GLN A 455 0.45 9.78 -6.95
CA GLN A 455 1.78 10.41 -6.95
C GLN A 455 1.69 11.86 -7.41
N GLU A 456 2.48 12.75 -6.80
CA GLU A 456 2.48 14.18 -7.13
C GLU A 456 2.83 14.50 -8.60
N LYS A 457 3.59 13.60 -9.26
CA LYS A 457 3.96 13.75 -10.67
C LYS A 457 2.72 13.87 -11.58
N TYR A 458 1.61 13.25 -11.21
CA TYR A 458 0.37 13.25 -11.98
C TYR A 458 -0.36 14.59 -11.98
N LEU A 459 0.04 15.53 -11.12
CA LEU A 459 -0.61 16.83 -10.96
C LEU A 459 -0.09 17.89 -11.96
N THR A 460 0.98 17.59 -12.70
CA THR A 460 1.68 18.56 -13.54
C THR A 460 1.96 18.01 -14.94
N ALA A 461 1.40 18.65 -15.95
CA ALA A 461 1.76 18.50 -17.35
C ALA A 461 3.12 19.12 -17.64
N THR A 462 3.94 18.46 -18.44
CA THR A 462 5.31 18.88 -18.78
C THR A 462 5.54 18.82 -20.29
N TYR A 463 5.92 19.96 -20.87
CA TYR A 463 6.28 20.05 -22.28
C TYR A 463 7.68 20.67 -22.48
N ARG A 464 8.52 20.02 -23.30
CA ARG A 464 9.83 20.53 -23.73
C ARG A 464 10.17 20.04 -25.15
N LYS A 465 10.83 20.90 -25.94
CA LYS A 465 11.26 20.58 -27.32
C LYS A 465 12.66 19.95 -27.38
N SER A 466 13.56 20.37 -26.49
CA SER A 466 14.92 19.84 -26.32
C SER A 466 15.40 20.04 -24.89
N TRP A 467 16.43 19.29 -24.47
CA TRP A 467 17.04 19.42 -23.13
C TRP A 467 17.52 20.84 -22.81
N SER A 468 18.17 21.51 -23.78
CA SER A 468 18.73 22.86 -23.63
C SER A 468 17.71 23.99 -23.81
N GLY A 469 16.51 23.70 -24.32
CA GLY A 469 15.50 24.70 -24.69
C GLY A 469 14.63 25.19 -23.53
N GLY A 470 14.72 24.59 -22.34
CA GLY A 470 13.87 24.90 -21.20
C GLY A 470 12.54 24.13 -21.21
N THR A 471 11.96 23.95 -20.03
CA THR A 471 10.74 23.14 -19.81
C THR A 471 9.60 24.04 -19.36
N ARG A 472 8.40 23.82 -19.89
CA ARG A 472 7.17 24.47 -19.41
C ARG A 472 6.30 23.46 -18.68
N CYS A 473 5.79 23.86 -17.54
CA CYS A 473 4.93 23.05 -16.69
C CYS A 473 3.62 23.77 -16.37
N ARG A 474 2.51 23.04 -16.36
CA ARG A 474 1.16 23.51 -16.00
C ARG A 474 0.38 22.41 -15.28
N PRO A 475 -0.76 22.71 -14.62
CA PRO A 475 -1.64 21.67 -14.10
C PRO A 475 -1.98 20.63 -15.18
N SER A 476 -2.02 19.36 -14.80
CA SER A 476 -2.38 18.28 -15.73
C SER A 476 -3.84 18.34 -16.15
N GLN A 477 -4.18 17.64 -17.23
CA GLN A 477 -5.58 17.44 -17.64
C GLN A 477 -6.43 16.87 -16.50
N LEU A 478 -5.90 15.88 -15.76
CA LEU A 478 -6.52 15.36 -14.54
C LEU A 478 -6.89 16.47 -13.54
N VAL A 479 -5.98 17.40 -13.25
CA VAL A 479 -6.25 18.52 -12.33
C VAL A 479 -7.35 19.42 -12.88
N HIS A 480 -7.34 19.72 -14.18
CA HIS A 480 -8.38 20.53 -14.82
C HIS A 480 -9.76 19.86 -14.75
N HIS A 481 -9.86 18.56 -15.05
CA HIS A 481 -11.12 17.82 -14.95
C HIS A 481 -11.67 17.82 -13.52
N LEU A 482 -10.81 17.57 -12.52
CA LEU A 482 -11.21 17.57 -11.11
C LEU A 482 -11.60 18.97 -10.62
N ARG A 483 -10.85 20.01 -11.02
CA ARG A 483 -11.08 21.39 -10.58
C ARG A 483 -12.40 21.96 -11.09
N ASN A 484 -12.78 21.61 -12.32
CA ASN A 484 -13.90 22.25 -13.00
C ASN A 484 -15.25 21.53 -12.79
N ALA A 485 -15.22 20.24 -12.43
CA ALA A 485 -16.43 19.45 -12.21
C ALA A 485 -17.02 19.63 -10.80
N GLU A 486 -18.35 19.51 -10.70
CA GLU A 486 -19.08 19.49 -9.43
C GLU A 486 -19.17 18.06 -8.92
N TRP A 487 -18.12 17.57 -8.26
CA TRP A 487 -18.04 16.17 -7.84
C TRP A 487 -17.76 15.97 -6.36
N ILE A 488 -17.49 17.01 -5.59
CA ILE A 488 -17.24 16.85 -4.15
C ILE A 488 -18.57 16.85 -3.40
N PRO A 489 -18.94 15.76 -2.72
CA PRO A 489 -20.16 15.74 -1.93
C PRO A 489 -20.05 16.65 -0.72
N GLN A 490 -21.11 17.40 -0.46
CA GLN A 490 -21.27 18.25 0.72
C GLN A 490 -22.53 17.81 1.46
N GLN A 491 -22.34 17.26 2.66
CA GLN A 491 -23.40 16.82 3.54
C GLN A 491 -23.75 17.91 4.55
N ARG A 492 -25.00 18.37 4.54
CA ARG A 492 -25.52 19.29 5.56
C ARG A 492 -26.16 18.49 6.69
N LYS A 493 -25.84 18.86 7.94
CA LYS A 493 -26.45 18.25 9.12
C LYS A 493 -27.98 18.30 9.03
N GLY A 494 -28.63 17.14 9.06
CA GLY A 494 -30.08 16.99 9.06
C GLY A 494 -30.76 16.91 7.67
N GLN A 495 -30.00 16.88 6.56
CA GLN A 495 -30.56 16.64 5.21
C GLN A 495 -30.20 15.24 4.69
N GLN A 496 -31.15 14.59 4.00
CA GLN A 496 -30.89 13.36 3.24
C GLN A 496 -30.31 13.70 1.86
N GLY A 497 -29.22 13.03 1.48
CA GLY A 497 -28.52 13.23 0.21
C GLY A 497 -27.37 14.25 0.28
N TYR A 498 -26.64 14.36 -0.83
CA TYR A 498 -25.47 15.22 -0.97
C TYR A 498 -25.70 16.33 -2.00
N ALA A 499 -25.17 17.51 -1.72
CA ALA A 499 -25.01 18.54 -2.74
C ALA A 499 -23.59 18.43 -3.30
N PHE A 500 -23.44 18.13 -4.58
CA PHE A 500 -22.12 18.10 -5.21
C PHE A 500 -21.67 19.53 -5.55
N ARG A 501 -20.42 19.85 -5.21
CA ARG A 501 -19.81 21.16 -5.43
C ARG A 501 -18.47 21.03 -6.14
N LYS A 502 -18.04 22.12 -6.76
CA LYS A 502 -16.67 22.25 -7.27
C LYS A 502 -15.69 22.27 -6.10
N PRO A 503 -14.46 21.79 -6.28
CA PRO A 503 -13.45 21.86 -5.24
C PRO A 503 -13.27 23.24 -4.63
N VAL A 504 -13.27 24.29 -5.47
CA VAL A 504 -13.08 25.69 -5.04
C VAL A 504 -14.12 26.15 -4.01
N ASP A 505 -15.36 25.65 -4.11
CA ASP A 505 -16.49 26.01 -3.26
C ASP A 505 -16.79 24.98 -2.17
N ALA A 506 -16.06 23.86 -2.15
CA ALA A 506 -16.26 22.80 -1.18
C ALA A 506 -15.65 23.18 0.18
N VAL A 507 -16.31 22.75 1.25
CA VAL A 507 -15.93 23.02 2.64
C VAL A 507 -15.54 21.70 3.29
N ALA A 508 -14.36 21.66 3.93
CA ALA A 508 -13.81 20.45 4.54
C ALA A 508 -14.75 19.89 5.62
N GLU A 509 -15.37 20.78 6.40
CA GLU A 509 -16.29 20.45 7.50
C GLU A 509 -17.64 19.86 7.03
N MET A 510 -17.94 19.91 5.73
CA MET A 510 -19.15 19.35 5.12
C MET A 510 -18.86 18.07 4.31
N LEU A 511 -17.63 17.55 4.32
CA LEU A 511 -17.34 16.25 3.71
C LEU A 511 -18.03 15.13 4.50
N PRO A 512 -18.65 14.14 3.83
CA PRO A 512 -19.26 13.00 4.50
C PRO A 512 -18.22 12.00 5.03
N ASP A 513 -18.68 11.05 5.84
CA ASP A 513 -17.83 10.00 6.39
C ASP A 513 -17.15 9.18 5.28
N GLY A 514 -15.89 8.81 5.48
CA GLY A 514 -15.10 8.05 4.49
C GLY A 514 -14.30 8.92 3.51
N TYR A 515 -14.29 10.25 3.66
CA TYR A 515 -13.44 11.17 2.90
C TYR A 515 -12.28 11.68 3.76
N PRO A 516 -11.11 11.00 3.77
CA PRO A 516 -9.97 11.44 4.56
C PRO A 516 -9.45 12.78 4.02
N PHE A 517 -9.46 13.80 4.89
CA PHE A 517 -8.96 15.15 4.58
C PHE A 517 -7.63 15.41 5.27
N TYR A 518 -6.58 15.59 4.49
CA TYR A 518 -5.24 15.90 4.98
C TYR A 518 -4.87 17.35 4.60
N PRO A 519 -4.90 18.31 5.55
CA PRO A 519 -4.50 19.68 5.29
C PRO A 519 -3.10 19.75 4.68
N GLY A 520 -2.93 20.56 3.62
CA GLY A 520 -1.64 20.72 2.93
C GLY A 520 -1.32 19.64 1.89
N SER A 521 -2.24 18.73 1.57
CA SER A 521 -2.05 17.82 0.45
C SER A 521 -1.93 18.57 -0.87
N LYS A 522 -0.85 18.34 -1.63
CA LYS A 522 -0.55 19.09 -2.86
C LYS A 522 -1.63 18.95 -3.93
N TRP A 523 -2.32 17.80 -4.00
CA TRP A 523 -3.39 17.64 -4.99
C TRP A 523 -4.63 18.48 -4.63
N LEU A 524 -4.96 18.62 -3.34
CA LEU A 524 -6.03 19.50 -2.86
C LEU A 524 -5.73 20.97 -3.18
N GLU A 525 -4.47 21.40 -2.98
CA GLU A 525 -4.00 22.73 -3.38
C GLU A 525 -4.13 22.93 -4.90
N LYS A 526 -3.71 21.93 -5.70
CA LYS A 526 -3.77 21.99 -7.17
C LYS A 526 -5.20 22.01 -7.71
N ILE A 527 -6.18 21.43 -7.04
CA ILE A 527 -7.59 21.58 -7.43
C ILE A 527 -8.27 22.80 -6.77
N GLU A 528 -7.52 23.60 -6.02
CA GLU A 528 -8.00 24.80 -5.33
C GLU A 528 -9.09 24.51 -4.29
N PHE A 529 -9.03 23.35 -3.63
CA PHE A 529 -10.04 22.93 -2.65
C PHE A 529 -10.25 23.97 -1.55
N GLY A 530 -11.50 24.39 -1.33
CA GLY A 530 -11.89 25.31 -0.26
C GLY A 530 -11.33 26.73 -0.39
N LYS A 531 -10.79 27.09 -1.55
CA LYS A 531 -10.21 28.42 -1.78
C LYS A 531 -11.24 29.54 -1.64
N THR A 532 -12.50 29.35 -2.06
CA THR A 532 -13.55 30.35 -1.86
C THR A 532 -13.76 30.63 -0.36
N GLU A 533 -13.76 29.60 0.48
CA GLU A 533 -13.91 29.76 1.93
C GLU A 533 -12.65 30.36 2.57
N SER A 534 -11.46 29.97 2.11
CA SER A 534 -10.19 30.55 2.55
C SER A 534 -10.11 32.04 2.22
N ASP A 535 -10.43 32.43 0.98
CA ASP A 535 -10.43 33.82 0.53
C ASP A 535 -11.45 34.66 1.30
N ARG A 536 -12.61 34.07 1.63
CA ARG A 536 -13.63 34.70 2.48
C ARG A 536 -13.09 34.97 3.90
N LYS A 537 -12.51 33.96 4.55
CA LYS A 537 -11.89 34.10 5.88
C LYS A 537 -10.74 35.11 5.87
N ASP A 538 -9.91 35.10 4.83
CA ASP A 538 -8.81 36.06 4.66
C ASP A 538 -9.30 37.49 4.45
N LEU A 539 -10.36 37.68 3.67
CA LEU A 539 -10.98 38.99 3.47
C LEU A 539 -11.59 39.51 4.78
N GLU A 540 -12.26 38.65 5.54
CA GLU A 540 -12.80 38.99 6.87
C GLU A 540 -11.68 39.35 7.85
N ARG A 541 -10.59 38.57 7.89
CA ARG A 541 -9.40 38.88 8.70
C ARG A 541 -8.79 40.23 8.32
N ARG A 542 -8.57 40.49 7.03
CA ARG A 542 -8.03 41.79 6.55
C ARG A 542 -8.95 42.96 6.89
N LYS A 543 -10.28 42.76 6.85
CA LYS A 543 -11.25 43.78 7.29
C LYS A 543 -11.13 44.05 8.79
N GLN A 544 -11.00 43.00 9.61
CA GLN A 544 -10.80 43.14 11.05
C GLN A 544 -9.46 43.82 11.38
N GLU A 545 -8.35 43.38 10.76
CA GLU A 545 -7.02 44.00 10.93
C GLU A 545 -7.03 45.48 10.56
N LYS A 546 -7.69 45.84 9.44
CA LYS A 546 -7.84 47.24 9.03
C LYS A 546 -8.68 48.04 10.02
N GLN A 547 -9.76 47.48 10.54
CA GLN A 547 -10.57 48.12 11.59
C GLN A 547 -9.77 48.34 12.87
N THR A 548 -8.96 47.37 13.30
CA THR A 548 -8.09 47.49 14.48
C THR A 548 -6.99 48.53 14.28
N GLN A 549 -6.34 48.55 13.12
CA GLN A 549 -5.32 49.57 12.81
C GLN A 549 -5.91 50.99 12.70
N ASP A 550 -7.09 51.13 12.09
CA ASP A 550 -7.80 52.41 12.03
C ASP A 550 -8.24 52.89 13.41
N TYR A 551 -8.65 51.97 14.30
CA TYR A 551 -8.95 52.29 15.70
C TYR A 551 -7.69 52.75 16.44
N GLN A 552 -6.60 51.98 16.39
CA GLN A 552 -5.32 52.34 17.04
C GLN A 552 -4.78 53.70 16.55
N ARG A 553 -4.84 53.98 15.24
CA ARG A 553 -4.44 55.29 14.69
C ARG A 553 -5.27 56.44 15.24
N LYS A 554 -6.59 56.25 15.36
CA LYS A 554 -7.48 57.26 15.95
C LYS A 554 -7.21 57.43 17.44
N ASP A 555 -6.87 56.35 18.14
CA ASP A 555 -6.61 56.33 19.57
C ASP A 555 -5.32 57.07 19.90
N THR A 556 -4.24 56.79 19.18
CA THR A 556 -2.99 57.56 19.29
C THR A 556 -3.20 59.04 18.95
N ALA A 557 -4.00 59.36 17.93
CA ALA A 557 -4.33 60.75 17.61
C ALA A 557 -5.19 61.43 18.70
N ALA A 558 -6.05 60.67 19.39
CA ALA A 558 -6.82 61.16 20.53
C ALA A 558 -5.90 61.45 21.73
N GLU A 559 -4.97 60.54 22.03
CA GLU A 559 -3.93 60.71 23.08
C GLU A 559 -3.01 61.91 22.81
N GLU A 560 -2.54 62.08 21.57
CA GLU A 560 -1.73 63.24 21.16
C GLU A 560 -2.48 64.57 21.33
N LEU A 561 -3.81 64.55 21.19
CA LEU A 561 -4.69 65.70 21.40
C LEU A 561 -5.15 65.85 22.86
N GLY A 562 -4.69 64.98 23.76
CA GLY A 562 -4.94 65.04 25.20
C GLY A 562 -6.23 64.37 25.68
N PHE A 563 -6.85 63.53 24.84
CA PHE A 563 -8.01 62.70 25.20
C PHE A 563 -7.55 61.30 25.61
N SER A 564 -8.25 60.67 26.55
CA SER A 564 -7.94 59.33 27.05
C SER A 564 -8.42 58.17 26.16
N SER A 565 -9.22 58.47 25.13
CA SER A 565 -9.71 57.50 24.13
C SER A 565 -10.28 58.19 22.88
N VAL A 566 -10.44 57.42 21.81
CA VAL A 566 -11.18 57.84 20.59
C VAL A 566 -12.60 58.31 20.92
N GLU A 567 -13.26 57.62 21.86
CA GLU A 567 -14.62 57.90 22.30
C GLU A 567 -14.70 59.27 22.97
N GLU A 568 -13.78 59.59 23.88
CA GLU A 568 -13.72 60.91 24.54
C GLU A 568 -13.45 62.04 23.52
N ALA A 569 -12.57 61.80 22.54
CA ALA A 569 -12.32 62.76 21.47
C ALA A 569 -13.57 62.98 20.58
N HIS A 570 -14.37 61.94 20.35
CA HIS A 570 -15.62 62.02 19.61
C HIS A 570 -16.70 62.78 20.38
N GLU A 571 -16.87 62.49 21.67
CA GLU A 571 -17.79 63.21 22.56
C GLU A 571 -17.42 64.70 22.66
N ALA A 572 -16.13 65.02 22.78
CA ALA A 572 -15.65 66.40 22.77
C ALA A 572 -15.96 67.12 21.45
N LYS A 573 -15.79 66.43 20.31
CA LYS A 573 -16.17 66.95 18.98
C LYS A 573 -17.67 67.20 18.88
N GLU A 574 -18.51 66.31 19.38
CA GLU A 574 -19.97 66.48 19.43
C GLU A 574 -20.38 67.64 20.35
N MET A 575 -19.72 67.78 21.51
CA MET A 575 -19.93 68.92 22.42
C MET A 575 -19.55 70.25 21.78
N VAL A 576 -18.46 70.31 21.02
CA VAL A 576 -18.08 71.49 20.23
C VAL A 576 -19.11 71.77 19.13
N ALA A 577 -19.60 70.74 18.43
CA ALA A 577 -20.64 70.89 17.42
C ALA A 577 -21.97 71.40 18.03
N LEU A 578 -22.35 70.92 19.22
CA LEU A 578 -23.51 71.39 19.98
C LEU A 578 -23.36 72.86 20.42
N LYS A 579 -22.16 73.26 20.91
CA LYS A 579 -21.83 74.65 21.22
C LYS A 579 -22.00 75.57 20.01
N HIS A 580 -21.63 75.12 18.82
CA HIS A 580 -21.83 75.89 17.58
C HIS A 580 -23.30 75.98 17.15
N LYS A 581 -24.09 74.94 17.36
CA LYS A 581 -25.52 74.90 16.97
C LYS A 581 -26.43 75.72 17.90
N ASP A 582 -26.19 75.71 19.22
CA ASP A 582 -26.94 76.53 20.18
C ASP A 582 -26.00 77.16 21.23
N PRO A 583 -25.33 78.28 20.87
CA PRO A 583 -24.39 78.94 21.77
C PRO A 583 -25.07 79.46 23.05
N ALA A 584 -26.34 79.86 22.97
CA ALA A 584 -27.08 80.44 24.10
C ALA A 584 -27.60 79.37 25.06
N GLY A 585 -28.06 78.23 24.55
CA GLY A 585 -28.42 77.05 25.36
C GLY A 585 -27.19 76.42 26.00
N PHE A 586 -26.09 76.26 25.26
CA PHE A 586 -24.83 75.72 25.78
C PHE A 586 -24.23 76.61 26.88
N LYS A 587 -24.27 77.94 26.71
CA LYS A 587 -23.83 78.89 27.74
C LYS A 587 -24.71 78.84 28.99
N ARG A 588 -26.04 78.77 28.84
CA ARG A 588 -26.98 78.58 29.98
C ARG A 588 -26.72 77.28 30.73
N TRP A 589 -26.48 76.18 30.02
CA TRP A 589 -26.12 74.89 30.63
C TRP A 589 -24.78 74.96 31.37
N GLN A 590 -23.76 75.57 30.75
CA GLN A 590 -22.44 75.75 31.36
C GLN A 590 -22.49 76.64 32.60
N ASP A 591 -23.23 77.76 32.55
CA ASP A 591 -23.41 78.68 33.68
C ASP A 591 -24.18 77.98 34.83
N SER A 592 -25.23 77.22 34.51
CA SER A 592 -26.02 76.46 35.49
C SER A 592 -25.26 75.32 36.21
N ASN A 593 -24.20 74.81 35.58
CA ASN A 593 -23.33 73.78 36.17
C ASN A 593 -22.06 74.36 36.83
N ARG A 594 -21.69 75.62 36.54
CA ARG A 594 -20.55 76.30 37.19
C ARG A 594 -20.92 76.96 38.52
N GLU A 595 -22.14 77.44 38.70
CA GLU A 595 -22.56 78.09 39.94
C GLU A 595 -22.92 77.05 41.03
N LYS A 596 -21.90 76.45 41.67
CA LYS A 596 -22.07 75.82 42.99
C LYS A 596 -22.28 76.90 44.05
N ALA A 597 -23.51 77.38 44.19
CA ALA A 597 -23.87 78.24 45.31
C ALA A 597 -23.70 77.48 46.63
N SER A 598 -23.00 78.07 47.62
CA SER A 598 -22.83 77.43 48.92
C SER A 598 -24.16 77.36 49.67
N PHE A 599 -24.44 76.24 50.33
CA PHE A 599 -25.67 76.07 51.11
C PHE A 599 -25.76 77.04 52.30
N PRO A 600 -26.96 77.56 52.66
CA PRO A 600 -27.11 78.50 53.77
C PRO A 600 -26.74 77.87 55.13
N THR A 601 -26.19 78.66 56.04
CA THR A 601 -25.94 78.25 57.44
C THR A 601 -26.80 79.06 58.41
N ARG A 602 -27.45 78.40 59.37
CA ARG A 602 -28.28 79.02 60.41
C ARG A 602 -27.99 78.36 61.76
N PRO A 603 -26.92 78.77 62.46
CA PRO A 603 -26.46 78.07 63.64
C PRO A 603 -27.35 78.28 64.85
N VAL A 604 -27.40 77.28 65.73
CA VAL A 604 -28.16 77.33 66.98
C VAL A 604 -27.29 77.93 68.09
N ARG A 605 -27.62 79.15 68.55
CA ARG A 605 -26.85 79.82 69.62
C ARG A 605 -27.18 79.37 71.04
N ASN A 606 -28.43 78.98 71.31
CA ASN A 606 -28.87 78.48 72.62
C ASN A 606 -29.90 77.36 72.40
N SER A 607 -29.43 76.12 72.55
CA SER A 607 -30.18 74.90 72.19
C SER A 607 -31.34 74.62 73.14
N GLU A 608 -31.12 74.72 74.46
CA GLU A 608 -32.14 74.41 75.47
C GLU A 608 -33.33 75.38 75.42
N ARG A 609 -33.06 76.70 75.40
CA ARG A 609 -34.10 77.72 75.30
C ARG A 609 -34.92 77.59 74.01
N ARG A 610 -34.27 77.16 72.92
CA ARG A 610 -34.94 76.91 71.64
C ARG A 610 -35.85 75.67 71.72
N LYS A 611 -35.38 74.57 72.31
CA LYS A 611 -36.19 73.35 72.52
C LYS A 611 -37.43 73.63 73.36
N GLU A 612 -37.29 74.39 74.45
CA GLU A 612 -38.41 74.74 75.33
C GLU A 612 -39.45 75.61 74.62
N ARG A 613 -39.02 76.71 73.98
CA ARG A 613 -39.91 77.59 73.22
C ARG A 613 -40.62 76.85 72.09
N LEU A 614 -39.91 75.99 71.38
CA LEU A 614 -40.49 75.21 70.29
C LEU A 614 -41.47 74.16 70.81
N SER A 615 -41.19 73.51 71.94
CA SER A 615 -42.10 72.57 72.58
C SER A 615 -43.41 73.25 72.98
N GLN A 616 -43.35 74.48 73.49
CA GLN A 616 -44.54 75.29 73.80
C GLN A 616 -45.29 75.69 72.52
N GLN A 617 -44.58 76.12 71.47
CA GLN A 617 -45.19 76.45 70.17
C GLN A 617 -45.92 75.24 69.56
N TYR A 618 -45.30 74.06 69.59
CA TYR A 618 -45.90 72.83 69.09
C TYR A 618 -47.06 72.33 69.97
N ALA A 619 -46.98 72.49 71.29
CA ALA A 619 -48.09 72.15 72.19
C ALA A 619 -49.35 72.97 71.86
N ASN A 620 -49.18 74.26 71.56
CA ASN A 620 -50.27 75.18 71.20
C ASN A 620 -50.69 75.11 69.72
N ALA A 621 -49.97 74.35 68.89
CA ALA A 621 -50.27 74.21 67.46
C ALA A 621 -51.58 73.42 67.23
N PRO A 622 -52.38 73.82 66.22
CA PRO A 622 -53.64 73.15 65.88
C PRO A 622 -53.38 71.77 65.28
N GLU A 623 -54.26 70.81 65.53
CA GLU A 623 -54.24 69.51 64.86
C GLU A 623 -54.70 69.64 63.40
N LYS A 624 -54.14 68.82 62.50
CA LYS A 624 -54.53 68.80 61.09
C LYS A 624 -55.94 68.24 60.92
N ARG A 625 -56.92 69.13 60.72
CA ARG A 625 -58.34 68.75 60.50
C ARG A 625 -58.71 68.78 59.03
N TYR A 626 -59.55 67.82 58.66
CA TYR A 626 -60.02 67.60 57.29
C TYR A 626 -61.53 67.60 57.28
N GLU A 627 -62.12 68.31 56.32
CA GLU A 627 -63.55 68.34 56.09
C GLU A 627 -63.83 67.74 54.71
N THR A 628 -64.80 66.83 54.63
CA THR A 628 -65.20 66.22 53.36
C THR A 628 -66.20 67.13 52.66
N ARG A 629 -65.80 67.71 51.53
CA ARG A 629 -66.71 68.37 50.57
C ARG A 629 -66.79 67.49 49.32
N GLU A 630 -66.90 68.07 48.12
CA GLU A 630 -66.70 67.33 46.85
C GLU A 630 -65.29 66.70 46.74
N ARG A 631 -64.35 67.19 47.54
CA ARG A 631 -63.04 66.59 47.82
C ARG A 631 -62.72 66.76 49.30
N ILE A 632 -61.86 65.91 49.85
CA ILE A 632 -61.36 66.08 51.22
C ILE A 632 -60.44 67.32 51.26
N VAL A 633 -60.82 68.35 52.00
CA VAL A 633 -60.06 69.61 52.14
C VAL A 633 -59.57 69.77 53.57
N ARG A 634 -58.27 70.04 53.74
CA ARG A 634 -57.67 70.38 55.03
C ARG A 634 -58.03 71.82 55.41
N THR A 635 -58.73 72.02 56.52
CA THR A 635 -59.26 73.33 56.93
C THR A 635 -58.26 74.17 57.72
N THR A 636 -57.29 73.53 58.38
CA THR A 636 -56.30 74.17 59.27
C THR A 636 -55.03 74.64 58.54
N ARG A 637 -54.91 74.40 57.23
CA ARG A 637 -53.70 74.69 56.44
C ARG A 637 -53.34 76.19 56.42
N GLY A 638 -54.33 77.07 56.52
CA GLY A 638 -54.15 78.52 56.50
C GLY A 638 -53.63 79.13 57.81
N GLU A 639 -53.48 78.34 58.87
CA GLU A 639 -53.01 78.81 60.18
C GLU A 639 -51.48 78.96 60.28
N ILE A 640 -50.75 78.52 59.26
CA ILE A 640 -49.28 78.59 59.17
C ILE A 640 -48.84 79.20 57.83
N ASP A 641 -47.64 79.81 57.80
CA ASP A 641 -47.01 80.34 56.57
C ASP A 641 -45.64 79.68 56.31
N PRO A 642 -45.62 78.47 55.72
CA PRO A 642 -44.38 77.76 55.44
C PRO A 642 -43.52 78.44 54.38
N GLU A 643 -44.12 79.19 53.43
CA GLU A 643 -43.34 79.82 52.36
C GLU A 643 -42.41 80.89 52.94
N THR A 644 -42.94 81.80 53.76
CA THR A 644 -42.14 82.85 54.41
C THR A 644 -41.12 82.26 55.36
N TRP A 645 -41.50 81.24 56.13
CA TRP A 645 -40.61 80.56 57.07
C TRP A 645 -39.41 79.91 56.37
N LEU A 646 -39.66 79.21 55.27
CA LEU A 646 -38.61 78.56 54.48
C LEU A 646 -37.72 79.57 53.75
N ARG A 647 -38.27 80.65 53.21
CA ARG A 647 -37.48 81.73 52.59
C ARG A 647 -36.47 82.30 53.59
N ASN A 648 -36.88 82.57 54.83
CA ASN A 648 -35.98 83.11 55.86
C ASN A 648 -34.78 82.19 56.16
N ARG A 649 -34.96 80.87 56.04
CA ARG A 649 -33.92 79.89 56.37
C ARG A 649 -33.03 79.52 55.20
N TYR A 650 -33.63 79.31 54.03
CA TYR A 650 -32.97 78.75 52.86
C TYR A 650 -32.62 79.77 51.79
N THR A 651 -32.85 81.06 52.04
CA THR A 651 -32.27 82.15 51.27
C THR A 651 -30.91 82.55 51.86
N LYS A 652 -29.83 82.34 51.10
CA LYS A 652 -28.49 82.80 51.44
C LYS A 652 -28.39 84.30 51.22
N ASP A 653 -27.96 85.04 52.24
CA ASP A 653 -27.65 86.48 52.23
C ASP A 653 -28.73 87.37 51.54
N GLY A 654 -29.98 86.92 51.53
CA GLY A 654 -31.10 87.60 50.84
C GLY A 654 -31.10 87.49 49.30
N ALA A 655 -30.14 86.80 48.69
CA ALA A 655 -29.92 86.84 47.24
C ALA A 655 -30.29 85.55 46.49
N GLN A 656 -30.04 84.37 47.07
CA GLN A 656 -30.20 83.08 46.39
C GLN A 656 -30.93 82.09 47.30
N MET A 657 -32.08 81.61 46.84
CA MET A 657 -32.81 80.54 47.52
C MET A 657 -32.32 79.20 47.00
N ILE A 658 -31.97 78.28 47.90
CA ILE A 658 -31.33 77.00 47.58
C ILE A 658 -32.31 75.85 47.80
N CYS A 659 -32.35 74.90 46.86
CA CYS A 659 -33.10 73.66 47.02
C CYS A 659 -32.43 72.74 48.03
N GLN A 660 -33.20 72.17 48.96
CA GLN A 660 -32.65 71.29 50.00
C GLN A 660 -32.14 69.94 49.52
N ILE A 661 -32.46 69.51 48.28
CA ILE A 661 -32.03 68.20 47.75
C ILE A 661 -30.88 68.38 46.75
N CYS A 662 -31.09 69.13 45.67
CA CYS A 662 -30.06 69.26 44.63
C CYS A 662 -28.99 70.31 44.94
N GLU A 663 -29.13 71.07 46.03
CA GLU A 663 -28.21 72.12 46.48
C GLU A 663 -28.01 73.27 45.46
N LYS A 664 -28.81 73.30 44.39
CA LYS A 664 -28.79 74.35 43.37
C LYS A 664 -29.71 75.51 43.75
N VAL A 665 -29.40 76.68 43.22
CA VAL A 665 -30.30 77.84 43.25
C VAL A 665 -31.65 77.45 42.62
N MET A 666 -32.75 77.94 43.17
CA MET A 666 -34.08 77.71 42.62
C MET A 666 -34.14 78.12 41.14
N PRO A 667 -34.78 77.33 40.27
CA PRO A 667 -34.56 77.40 38.82
C PRO A 667 -35.09 78.67 38.16
N PHE A 668 -36.04 79.38 38.79
CA PHE A 668 -36.59 80.62 38.29
C PHE A 668 -37.22 81.47 39.39
N LYS A 669 -37.49 82.74 39.07
CA LYS A 669 -38.20 83.70 39.92
C LYS A 669 -39.64 83.90 39.42
N LYS A 670 -40.58 84.05 40.34
CA LYS A 670 -41.96 84.51 40.11
C LYS A 670 -41.92 85.96 39.56
N ARG A 671 -43.05 86.45 39.05
CA ARG A 671 -43.18 87.84 38.52
C ARG A 671 -42.85 88.93 39.55
N ASN A 672 -42.96 88.62 40.84
CA ASN A 672 -42.60 89.50 41.96
C ASN A 672 -41.08 89.45 42.31
N SER A 673 -40.24 88.85 41.46
CA SER A 673 -38.79 88.68 41.66
C SER A 673 -38.37 87.75 42.79
N GLU A 674 -39.32 87.08 43.46
CA GLU A 674 -39.01 86.05 44.46
C GLU A 674 -38.79 84.69 43.80
N TYR A 675 -37.92 83.85 44.36
CA TYR A 675 -37.73 82.49 43.83
C TYR A 675 -39.01 81.64 43.95
N TYR A 676 -39.31 80.90 42.89
CA TYR A 676 -40.32 79.85 42.94
C TYR A 676 -39.74 78.58 43.55
N PHE A 677 -40.46 77.98 44.48
CA PHE A 677 -40.16 76.68 45.07
C PHE A 677 -41.47 76.02 45.52
N GLU A 678 -41.44 74.71 45.74
CA GLU A 678 -42.53 73.97 46.33
C GLU A 678 -42.25 73.72 47.82
N ALA A 679 -43.17 74.19 48.68
CA ALA A 679 -43.18 73.86 50.10
C ALA A 679 -43.84 72.48 50.29
N VAL A 680 -43.02 71.45 50.51
CA VAL A 680 -43.49 70.05 50.63
C VAL A 680 -43.40 69.60 52.09
N GLU A 681 -44.45 68.99 52.65
CA GLU A 681 -44.35 68.40 53.99
C GLU A 681 -43.27 67.31 53.99
N VAL A 682 -42.35 67.28 54.95
CA VAL A 682 -41.32 66.25 55.06
C VAL A 682 -41.95 64.90 55.41
N LEU A 683 -42.76 64.82 56.47
CA LEU A 683 -43.40 63.58 56.91
C LEU A 683 -44.91 63.54 56.63
N SER A 684 -45.50 62.35 56.56
CA SER A 684 -46.96 62.18 56.44
C SER A 684 -47.69 62.71 57.69
N LYS A 685 -49.02 62.76 57.64
CA LYS A 685 -49.84 63.18 58.79
C LYS A 685 -49.65 62.25 59.99
N ASP A 686 -49.44 60.96 59.74
CA ASP A 686 -49.34 59.93 60.79
C ASP A 686 -48.12 60.15 61.68
N TYR A 687 -47.02 60.62 61.09
CA TYR A 687 -45.79 60.99 61.81
C TYR A 687 -45.76 62.42 62.33
N PHE A 688 -46.56 63.33 61.75
CA PHE A 688 -46.56 64.75 62.14
C PHE A 688 -47.99 65.33 62.09
N PRO A 689 -48.78 65.17 63.17
CA PRO A 689 -50.23 65.38 63.15
C PRO A 689 -50.69 66.83 63.32
N LYS A 690 -49.81 67.75 63.75
CA LYS A 690 -50.13 69.19 63.96
C LYS A 690 -49.59 70.11 62.87
N GLU A 691 -50.20 71.28 62.70
CA GLU A 691 -49.70 72.33 61.81
C GLU A 691 -48.45 72.99 62.40
N HIS A 692 -47.32 72.90 61.71
CA HIS A 692 -46.09 73.60 62.11
C HIS A 692 -45.20 73.85 60.89
N GLU A 693 -44.57 75.02 60.77
CA GLU A 693 -43.77 75.39 59.59
C GLU A 693 -42.52 74.53 59.43
N ALA A 694 -41.94 74.06 60.54
CA ALA A 694 -40.80 73.14 60.54
C ALA A 694 -41.07 71.78 59.85
N GLN A 695 -42.33 71.48 59.52
CA GLN A 695 -42.68 70.29 58.77
C GLN A 695 -42.44 70.44 57.26
N PHE A 696 -42.01 71.60 56.75
CA PHE A 696 -41.93 71.85 55.31
C PHE A 696 -40.51 71.88 54.79
N LEU A 697 -40.32 71.46 53.53
CA LEU A 697 -39.07 71.51 52.78
C LEU A 697 -39.17 72.53 51.65
N ALA A 698 -38.08 73.25 51.39
CA ALA A 698 -37.92 74.13 50.24
C ALA A 698 -37.28 73.36 49.07
N LEU A 699 -38.11 72.89 48.13
CA LEU A 699 -37.66 72.08 47.00
C LEU A 699 -37.90 72.79 45.66
N CYS A 700 -37.01 72.59 44.68
CA CYS A 700 -37.29 72.99 43.30
C CYS A 700 -38.40 72.09 42.70
N PRO A 701 -39.09 72.50 41.62
CA PRO A 701 -40.20 71.73 41.05
C PRO A 701 -39.86 70.26 40.75
N LEU A 702 -38.65 70.00 40.24
CA LEU A 702 -38.19 68.66 39.92
C LEU A 702 -37.99 67.81 41.18
N CYS A 703 -37.20 68.30 42.14
CA CYS A 703 -36.95 67.57 43.40
C CYS A 703 -38.24 67.40 44.20
N ALA A 704 -39.17 68.35 44.14
CA ALA A 704 -40.48 68.25 44.78
C ALA A 704 -41.33 67.13 44.17
N ALA A 705 -41.36 67.04 42.83
CA ALA A 705 -42.06 65.96 42.13
C ALA A 705 -41.44 64.59 42.46
N MET A 706 -40.11 64.47 42.40
CA MET A 706 -39.40 63.23 42.74
C MET A 706 -39.64 62.82 44.20
N TYR A 707 -39.56 63.76 45.13
CA TYR A 707 -39.82 63.49 46.54
C TYR A 707 -41.26 63.04 46.78
N LYS A 708 -42.24 63.66 46.09
CA LYS A 708 -43.64 63.24 46.17
C LYS A 708 -43.86 61.84 45.61
N GLU A 709 -43.13 61.44 44.57
CA GLU A 709 -43.27 60.13 43.95
C GLU A 709 -42.59 59.03 44.78
N PHE A 710 -41.31 59.22 45.11
CA PHE A 710 -40.47 58.16 45.71
C PHE A 710 -40.46 58.14 47.23
N ILE A 711 -40.82 59.24 47.90
CA ILE A 711 -40.87 59.27 49.37
C ILE A 711 -42.31 59.33 49.86
N LYS A 712 -43.14 60.26 49.37
CA LYS A 712 -44.49 60.46 49.91
C LYS A 712 -45.48 59.34 49.64
N ARG A 713 -45.34 58.62 48.53
CA ARG A 713 -46.25 57.54 48.13
C ARG A 713 -45.75 56.17 48.55
N GLU A 714 -44.52 56.07 49.03
CA GLU A 714 -43.90 54.81 49.43
C GLU A 714 -43.74 54.76 50.95
N GLU A 715 -44.51 53.87 51.58
CA GLU A 715 -44.58 53.77 53.05
C GLU A 715 -43.22 53.41 53.67
N ILE A 716 -42.50 52.46 53.08
CA ILE A 716 -41.16 52.04 53.56
C ILE A 716 -40.16 53.20 53.53
N ALA A 717 -40.16 53.99 52.46
CA ALA A 717 -39.29 55.16 52.33
C ALA A 717 -39.66 56.26 53.34
N MET A 718 -40.96 56.45 53.61
CA MET A 718 -41.46 57.39 54.62
C MET A 718 -41.04 56.96 56.04
N ASP A 719 -41.14 55.68 56.36
CA ASP A 719 -40.77 55.10 57.66
C ASP A 719 -39.27 55.24 57.91
N SER A 720 -38.47 54.90 56.90
CA SER A 720 -37.01 55.05 56.93
C SER A 720 -36.57 56.50 57.12
N LEU A 721 -37.23 57.45 56.41
CA LEU A 721 -36.95 58.87 56.58
C LEU A 721 -37.37 59.37 57.96
N HIS A 722 -38.51 58.94 58.49
CA HIS A 722 -38.96 59.28 59.85
C HIS A 722 -37.94 58.83 60.90
N ALA A 723 -37.50 57.56 60.85
CA ALA A 723 -36.50 57.02 61.74
C ALA A 723 -35.17 57.79 61.64
N THR A 724 -34.71 58.07 60.42
CA THR A 724 -33.46 58.81 60.22
C THR A 724 -33.54 60.26 60.72
N LEU A 725 -34.68 60.93 60.51
CA LEU A 725 -34.91 62.29 61.03
C LEU A 725 -35.00 62.32 62.56
N LYS A 726 -35.36 61.23 63.21
CA LYS A 726 -35.36 61.11 64.66
C LYS A 726 -33.95 60.85 65.21
N ASP A 727 -33.28 59.84 64.68
CA ASP A 727 -32.09 59.27 65.34
C ASP A 727 -30.79 60.00 64.94
N ALA A 728 -30.60 60.32 63.66
CA ALA A 728 -29.37 60.94 63.18
C ALA A 728 -29.22 62.39 63.70
N ASP A 729 -28.00 62.85 63.91
CA ASP A 729 -27.72 64.28 64.17
C ASP A 729 -27.20 65.00 62.92
N ASP A 730 -27.07 64.29 61.80
CA ASP A 730 -26.57 64.83 60.55
C ASP A 730 -27.49 65.91 59.98
N LEU A 731 -26.86 66.94 59.40
CA LEU A 731 -27.55 67.97 58.64
C LEU A 731 -27.97 67.47 57.26
N LYS A 732 -27.27 66.47 56.70
CA LYS A 732 -27.59 65.82 55.43
C LYS A 732 -28.16 64.44 55.70
N ILE A 733 -29.42 64.26 55.31
CA ILE A 733 -30.13 62.99 55.48
C ILE A 733 -30.14 62.29 54.11
N PRO A 734 -29.60 61.07 53.99
CA PRO A 734 -29.59 60.37 52.70
C PRO A 734 -31.01 60.13 52.18
N LEU A 735 -31.20 60.24 50.87
CA LEU A 735 -32.44 59.96 50.17
C LEU A 735 -32.17 59.17 48.89
N GLU A 736 -33.06 58.23 48.59
CA GLU A 736 -33.11 57.56 47.30
C GLU A 736 -34.36 58.03 46.56
N LEU A 737 -34.17 58.64 45.39
CA LEU A 737 -35.25 59.15 44.54
C LEU A 737 -35.23 58.41 43.20
N GLY A 738 -35.67 57.15 43.20
CA GLY A 738 -35.51 56.23 42.07
C GLY A 738 -34.05 55.79 41.94
N GLU A 739 -33.46 55.90 40.74
CA GLU A 739 -32.03 55.62 40.52
C GLU A 739 -31.09 56.72 41.06
N LEU A 740 -31.63 57.85 41.53
CA LEU A 740 -30.86 58.96 42.04
C LEU A 740 -30.60 58.81 43.55
N ILE A 741 -29.37 58.46 43.91
CA ILE A 741 -28.87 58.49 45.30
C ILE A 741 -28.45 59.93 45.64
N THR A 742 -29.11 60.55 46.60
CA THR A 742 -28.92 61.96 46.97
C THR A 742 -29.09 62.18 48.48
N SER A 743 -29.21 63.44 48.92
CA SER A 743 -29.46 63.76 50.33
C SER A 743 -30.33 65.00 50.50
N LEU A 744 -31.09 65.05 51.59
CA LEU A 744 -31.84 66.20 52.06
C LEU A 744 -31.01 66.99 53.08
N TRP A 745 -30.63 68.21 52.73
CA TRP A 745 -29.81 69.08 53.57
C TRP A 745 -30.67 70.07 54.38
N PHE A 746 -30.44 70.09 55.69
CA PHE A 746 -31.02 71.03 56.65
C PHE A 746 -30.01 72.07 57.12
N VAL A 747 -30.50 73.27 57.43
CA VAL A 747 -29.76 74.19 58.30
C VAL A 747 -29.93 73.75 59.76
N GLU A 748 -28.93 73.97 60.62
CA GLU A 748 -28.93 73.48 62.02
C GLU A 748 -30.22 73.79 62.78
N THR A 749 -30.68 75.04 62.71
CA THR A 749 -31.91 75.46 63.38
C THR A 749 -33.17 74.75 62.86
N HIS A 750 -33.25 74.36 61.59
CA HIS A 750 -34.39 73.58 61.08
C HIS A 750 -34.28 72.11 61.49
N ARG A 751 -33.06 71.53 61.41
CA ARG A 751 -32.80 70.15 61.85
C ARG A 751 -33.20 69.95 63.31
N GLN A 752 -32.77 70.88 64.17
CA GLN A 752 -33.11 70.85 65.59
C GLN A 752 -34.62 71.00 65.81
N ASP A 753 -35.29 71.86 65.04
CA ASP A 753 -36.72 72.08 65.21
C ASP A 753 -37.51 70.79 64.91
N ILE A 754 -37.21 70.10 63.80
CA ILE A 754 -37.83 68.82 63.46
C ILE A 754 -37.57 67.77 64.54
N LYS A 755 -36.31 67.57 64.93
CA LYS A 755 -35.94 66.54 65.92
C LYS A 755 -36.61 66.75 67.27
N THR A 756 -36.68 68.01 67.73
CA THR A 756 -37.35 68.36 68.99
C THR A 756 -38.84 68.04 68.94
N ILE A 757 -39.50 68.33 67.81
CA ILE A 757 -40.93 68.06 67.66
C ILE A 757 -41.20 66.56 67.57
N LEU A 758 -40.41 65.80 66.82
CA LEU A 758 -40.58 64.35 66.71
C LEU A 758 -40.45 63.65 68.07
N ASN A 759 -39.43 64.00 68.87
CA ASN A 759 -39.29 63.47 70.23
C ASN A 759 -40.51 63.81 71.11
N ARG A 760 -41.07 65.02 70.97
CA ARG A 760 -42.25 65.45 71.73
C ARG A 760 -43.52 64.69 71.33
N ILE A 761 -43.66 64.31 70.06
CA ILE A 761 -44.79 63.51 69.56
C ILE A 761 -44.73 62.11 70.20
N GLU A 762 -43.55 61.51 70.26
CA GLU A 762 -43.34 60.19 70.88
C GLU A 762 -43.59 60.22 72.39
N ASP A 763 -43.04 61.20 73.13
CA ASP A 763 -43.33 61.39 74.56
C ASP A 763 -44.85 61.48 74.82
N HIS A 764 -45.60 62.08 73.88
CA HIS A 764 -47.05 62.20 73.97
C HIS A 764 -47.80 60.90 73.61
N LEU A 765 -47.26 60.08 72.72
CA LEU A 765 -47.80 58.75 72.39
C LEU A 765 -47.53 57.76 73.53
N ASP A 766 -46.30 57.73 74.06
CA ASP A 766 -45.91 56.85 75.18
C ASP A 766 -46.65 57.18 76.49
N SER A 767 -46.95 58.46 76.74
CA SER A 767 -47.78 58.87 77.89
C SER A 767 -49.27 58.53 77.74
N LYS A 768 -49.77 58.32 76.51
CA LYS A 768 -51.14 57.81 76.25
C LYS A 768 -51.25 56.28 76.38
N PHE A 769 -50.16 55.53 76.16
CA PHE A 769 -50.13 54.07 76.33
C PHE A 769 -49.78 53.60 77.75
N ASN A 770 -49.15 54.45 78.58
CA ASN A 770 -48.76 54.14 79.97
C ASN A 770 -49.62 54.84 81.05
N SER A 771 -50.82 55.35 80.71
CA SER A 771 -51.83 55.73 81.70
C SER A 771 -52.85 54.59 81.84
N PRO A 772 -53.18 54.10 83.06
CA PRO A 772 -54.14 53.01 83.26
C PRO A 772 -55.56 53.35 82.80
#